data_AF-A0A5N6KPQ5-F1
#
_entry.id   AF-A0A5N6KPQ5-F1
#
_cell.length_a   1.000
_cell.length_b   1.000
_cell.length_c   1.000
_cell.angle_alpha   90.00
_cell.angle_beta   90.00
_cell.angle_gamma   90.00
#
_symmetry.space_group_name_H-M   'P 1'
#
loop_
_entity.id
_entity.type
_entity.pdbx_description
1 polymer ?
#
loop_
_entity_poly.entity_id
_entity_poly.type
_entity_poly.pdbx_seq_one_letter_code
_entity_poly.pdbx_strand_id
1 'polypeptide(L)'
;MPSTSATLPSGFVLRDTTSISIPRVPLDSHGRKAPPPYVDRQQAVELLVALDPSLGPSQNIEILSLAPGVSPWETSLTQMATVFFLSLPPTFDNDTTSWDLPHRKRGLQRDVIADIDFLDFTVLNSSTMDGDQLPNNFHGLRAICYGFDTKVNGHDSFQDVNDLAAALVRRLRDVGRASSSARPLLFLAHSLRGIVLKRALLLLAGGIDTDRAVLSTVKAILFFGVPNKGMHIDNLLSVTEGNPLQETIIRQLGSHSDYVLVLEHNCHEVELLKRIRVISAYETKETRMIQPTPAIHSSSDVCDRNPINKAHSNMMKFSPSDENYERIASCLLDVFDWVLIHVQMAIFLTMASLPSRIYGMGIDNTGFLSTLGAVTSGDLTKWSIGGPPGGSLLGGLLSPPQGLWYSHNKYEKDTSVGGGDMYTTKGDAHTLQIENFQALYDLQKDAADPNYNVAVFNQHHANQWDKSLATNPYFFYGPFTGIAVSTAGHAFAANLFANHSAESPDGLLNKEVLKSFFGVTGSDNSLRVLPGQERIPNNWYRRSNLVGYAFQDLAADTIAGILAHPQLGSIGGNVGKTNSFIGVNLADFTGGILNSAQLLQGNNLICFVMNFATQCQPDILNGVFSDPSKATGLLDEVLASVLSGLNCPQSIEFDNSLLKKFPGYSKLNSNGICSLIAWSTRGCRHMSMLNQRVFAKQ
;
A
#
# COMPACT_ATOMS: atom_id res chain seq x y z
N MET A 1 43.10 20.26 41.46
CA MET A 1 43.78 19.55 40.36
C MET A 1 44.74 18.53 40.97
N PRO A 2 44.84 17.29 40.48
CA PRO A 2 44.87 16.96 39.06
C PRO A 2 43.67 16.15 38.53
N SER A 3 43.50 16.34 37.24
CA SER A 3 42.69 15.64 36.26
C SER A 3 42.88 14.12 36.28
N THR A 4 41.78 13.38 36.20
CA THR A 4 41.75 12.04 35.61
C THR A 4 40.65 11.99 34.58
N SER A 5 41.05 12.11 33.32
CA SER A 5 40.30 11.64 32.16
C SER A 5 40.19 10.12 32.27
N ALA A 6 38.97 9.62 32.45
CA ALA A 6 38.65 8.21 32.27
C ALA A 6 37.72 8.08 31.07
N THR A 7 38.29 7.50 30.03
CA THR A 7 37.67 7.00 28.81
C THR A 7 36.38 6.22 29.08
N LEU A 8 35.27 6.69 28.50
CA LEU A 8 33.99 5.99 28.46
C LEU A 8 33.85 5.24 27.13
N PRO A 9 33.54 3.93 27.12
CA PRO A 9 33.07 3.26 25.92
C PRO A 9 31.54 3.03 25.91
N SER A 10 30.95 3.37 24.76
CA SER A 10 29.76 2.81 24.07
C SER A 10 28.32 2.95 24.63
N GLY A 11 27.47 3.71 23.92
CA GLY A 11 26.02 3.45 23.75
C GLY A 11 25.04 4.53 24.25
N PHE A 12 24.59 5.42 23.35
CA PHE A 12 23.59 6.51 23.46
C PHE A 12 23.32 7.10 24.86
N VAL A 13 24.23 7.95 25.31
CA VAL A 13 23.85 9.13 26.08
C VAL A 13 23.90 10.29 25.10
N LEU A 14 22.75 10.88 24.76
CA LEU A 14 22.68 12.16 24.07
C LEU A 14 23.32 13.19 24.99
N ARG A 15 24.63 13.39 24.90
CA ARG A 15 25.28 14.56 25.47
C ARG A 15 25.32 15.59 24.35
N ASP A 16 24.79 16.78 24.63
CA ASP A 16 24.89 17.94 23.75
C ASP A 16 24.15 17.80 22.40
N THR A 17 22.93 17.25 22.41
CA THR A 17 22.05 17.22 21.22
C THR A 17 20.92 18.25 21.26
N THR A 18 20.60 18.84 20.10
CA THR A 18 19.61 19.90 19.95
C THR A 18 18.69 19.62 18.75
N SER A 19 17.38 19.78 18.93
CA SER A 19 16.38 19.81 17.87
C SER A 19 16.35 21.20 17.25
N ILE A 20 16.40 21.28 15.92
CA ILE A 20 16.47 22.55 15.19
C ILE A 20 15.44 22.58 14.06
N SER A 21 14.56 23.58 14.05
CA SER A 21 13.61 23.83 12.96
C SER A 21 14.23 24.70 11.86
N ILE A 22 14.54 24.09 10.71
CA ILE A 22 15.18 24.72 9.55
C ILE A 22 14.13 25.08 8.47
N PRO A 23 14.03 26.35 8.05
CA PRO A 23 13.22 26.76 6.91
C PRO A 23 13.77 26.19 5.60
N ARG A 24 12.91 25.69 4.71
CA ARG A 24 13.31 25.44 3.31
C ARG A 24 13.31 26.76 2.55
N VAL A 25 14.47 27.17 2.06
CA VAL A 25 14.65 28.46 1.38
C VAL A 25 14.68 28.24 -0.14
N PRO A 26 13.95 29.03 -0.95
CA PRO A 26 14.34 29.28 -2.33
C PRO A 26 15.36 30.42 -2.37
N LEU A 27 16.61 30.14 -2.77
CA LEU A 27 17.62 31.18 -2.99
C LEU A 27 17.67 31.58 -4.48
N ASP A 28 16.89 32.59 -4.86
CA ASP A 28 17.34 33.87 -5.47
C ASP A 28 16.19 34.64 -6.17
N SER A 29 16.35 35.96 -6.27
CA SER A 29 15.51 36.87 -7.08
C SER A 29 16.14 37.18 -8.44
N HIS A 30 17.03 36.32 -8.95
CA HIS A 30 17.95 36.61 -10.05
C HIS A 30 17.98 35.54 -11.17
N GLY A 31 17.00 34.64 -11.21
CA GLY A 31 16.68 33.88 -12.43
C GLY A 31 17.76 32.91 -12.90
N ARG A 32 18.57 32.36 -11.98
CA ARG A 32 19.40 31.18 -12.25
C ARG A 32 18.72 29.92 -11.72
N LYS A 33 19.04 28.76 -12.33
CA LYS A 33 18.42 27.43 -12.04
C LYS A 33 18.16 27.24 -10.54
N ALA A 34 16.91 26.96 -10.20
CA ALA A 34 16.46 26.78 -8.82
C ALA A 34 17.32 25.72 -8.10
N PRO A 35 17.86 26.02 -6.89
CA PRO A 35 18.44 25.01 -6.00
C PRO A 35 17.38 23.97 -5.57
N PRO A 36 17.77 22.79 -5.07
CA PRO A 36 16.84 21.74 -4.67
C PRO A 36 15.77 22.25 -3.67
N PRO A 37 14.53 21.70 -3.68
CA PRO A 37 13.44 22.12 -2.80
C PRO A 37 13.61 21.70 -1.33
N TYR A 38 14.84 21.37 -0.92
CA TYR A 38 15.22 20.87 0.39
C TYR A 38 16.66 21.28 0.71
N VAL A 39 16.92 21.48 2.00
CA VAL A 39 18.25 21.65 2.58
C VAL A 39 18.82 20.25 2.80
N ASP A 40 20.01 19.96 2.29
CA ASP A 40 20.74 18.73 2.63
C ASP A 40 21.52 18.88 3.96
N ARG A 41 22.11 17.79 4.47
CA ARG A 41 22.81 17.82 5.77
C ARG A 41 23.98 18.81 5.78
N GLN A 42 24.72 18.92 4.68
CA GLN A 42 25.85 19.83 4.60
C GLN A 42 25.37 21.29 4.58
N GLN A 43 24.36 21.58 3.77
CA GLN A 43 23.72 22.91 3.71
C GLN A 43 23.11 23.30 5.06
N ALA A 44 22.57 22.34 5.82
CA ALA A 44 22.04 22.58 7.16
C ALA A 44 23.15 23.02 8.14
N VAL A 45 24.30 22.35 8.13
CA VAL A 45 25.48 22.75 8.94
C VAL A 45 25.96 24.15 8.55
N GLU A 46 26.11 24.40 7.24
CA GLU A 46 26.55 25.69 6.73
C GLU A 46 25.59 26.83 7.14
N LEU A 47 24.28 26.56 7.11
CA LEU A 47 23.25 27.50 7.54
C LEU A 47 23.35 27.80 9.05
N LEU A 48 23.53 26.78 9.89
CA LEU A 48 23.65 26.95 11.35
C LEU A 48 24.83 27.84 11.72
N VAL A 49 26.02 27.54 11.19
CA VAL A 49 27.23 28.35 11.43
C VAL A 49 27.05 29.78 10.89
N ALA A 50 26.34 29.95 9.78
CA ALA A 50 26.09 31.28 9.20
C ALA A 50 25.08 32.13 10.00
N LEU A 51 24.14 31.48 10.69
CA LEU A 51 23.15 32.12 11.58
C LEU A 51 23.80 32.53 12.89
N ASP A 52 24.59 31.65 13.49
CA ASP A 52 25.31 31.93 14.72
C ASP A 52 26.73 31.33 14.72
N PRO A 53 27.76 32.15 14.45
CA PRO A 53 29.16 31.71 14.46
C PRO A 53 29.64 31.17 15.82
N SER A 54 28.93 31.47 16.91
CA SER A 54 29.28 30.97 18.25
C SER A 54 28.99 29.47 18.43
N LEU A 55 28.22 28.86 17.52
CA LEU A 55 28.00 27.41 17.46
C LEU A 55 29.28 26.62 17.12
N GLY A 56 30.34 27.32 16.72
CA GLY A 56 31.64 26.75 16.40
C GLY A 56 31.81 26.43 14.92
N PRO A 57 32.96 25.86 14.52
CA PRO A 57 33.22 25.51 13.14
C PRO A 57 32.33 24.35 12.68
N SER A 58 32.15 24.18 11.37
CA SER A 58 31.28 23.12 10.82
C SER A 58 31.66 21.71 11.27
N GLN A 59 32.93 21.47 11.59
CA GLN A 59 33.40 20.19 12.13
C GLN A 59 32.86 19.89 13.54
N ASN A 60 32.40 20.90 14.27
CA ASN A 60 31.80 20.74 15.59
C ASN A 60 30.35 20.23 15.52
N ILE A 61 29.72 20.29 14.33
CA ILE A 61 28.28 20.08 14.16
C ILE A 61 28.05 18.83 13.32
N GLU A 62 27.35 17.85 13.88
CA GLU A 62 26.90 16.64 13.17
C GLU A 62 25.37 16.63 13.07
N ILE A 63 24.83 16.49 11.86
CA ILE A 63 23.39 16.31 11.64
C ILE A 63 23.05 14.83 11.73
N LEU A 64 22.50 14.41 12.87
CA LEU A 64 22.08 13.04 13.14
C LEU A 64 20.82 12.67 12.34
N SER A 65 19.88 13.61 12.21
CA SER A 65 18.69 13.44 11.39
C SER A 65 18.28 14.72 10.69
N LEU A 66 17.64 14.61 9.53
CA LEU A 66 17.07 15.76 8.83
C LEU A 66 15.81 15.35 8.06
N ALA A 67 14.64 15.83 8.50
CA ALA A 67 13.38 15.36 7.96
C ALA A 67 12.36 16.48 7.77
N PRO A 68 11.42 16.38 6.81
CA PRO A 68 10.28 17.29 6.71
C PRO A 68 9.54 17.46 8.04
N GLY A 69 9.01 18.65 8.32
CA GLY A 69 8.08 18.87 9.44
C GLY A 69 6.78 18.03 9.31
N VAL A 70 6.00 17.97 10.39
CA VAL A 70 4.69 17.26 10.42
C VAL A 70 3.48 18.19 10.39
N SER A 71 3.68 19.50 10.58
CA SER A 71 2.58 20.45 10.64
C SER A 71 2.03 20.74 9.23
N PRO A 72 0.75 20.43 8.94
CA PRO A 72 0.12 20.77 7.66
C PRO A 72 -0.24 22.26 7.57
N TRP A 73 -0.18 22.99 8.69
CA TRP A 73 -0.56 24.40 8.80
C TRP A 73 0.60 25.37 8.56
N GLU A 74 1.83 24.87 8.42
CA GLU A 74 2.97 25.70 8.09
C GLU A 74 2.92 26.10 6.61
N THR A 75 2.74 27.40 6.36
CA THR A 75 2.69 28.00 5.02
C THR A 75 4.03 27.92 4.29
N SER A 76 5.14 27.68 5.00
CA SER A 76 6.48 27.43 4.45
C SER A 76 6.97 26.04 4.86
N LEU A 77 7.40 25.24 3.88
CA LEU A 77 7.95 23.91 4.13
C LEU A 77 9.16 23.99 5.08
N THR A 78 9.15 23.20 6.15
CA THR A 78 10.27 23.07 7.09
C THR A 78 10.96 21.73 6.99
N GLN A 79 12.18 21.69 7.52
CA GLN A 79 12.84 20.48 7.95
C GLN A 79 13.19 20.61 9.43
N MET A 80 13.12 19.51 10.17
CA MET A 80 13.67 19.40 11.51
C MET A 80 14.96 18.60 11.46
N ALA A 81 15.98 19.16 12.09
CA ALA A 81 17.28 18.55 12.25
C ALA A 81 17.49 18.15 13.70
N THR A 82 17.97 16.93 13.94
CA THR A 82 18.59 16.59 15.22
C THR A 82 20.08 16.78 15.06
N VAL A 83 20.65 17.63 15.89
CA VAL A 83 22.05 18.07 15.79
C VAL A 83 22.82 17.59 17.01
N PHE A 84 24.03 17.11 16.79
CA PHE A 84 24.98 16.76 17.84
C PHE A 84 26.19 17.69 17.76
N PHE A 85 26.65 18.14 18.92
CA PHE A 85 27.84 18.98 19.02
C PHE A 85 28.99 18.18 19.65
N LEU A 86 30.17 18.17 19.01
CA LEU A 86 31.36 17.54 19.58
C LEU A 86 31.83 18.27 20.86
N SER A 87 31.56 19.56 20.94
CA SER A 87 31.76 20.40 22.11
C SER A 87 30.58 21.37 22.23
N LEU A 88 29.92 21.37 23.40
CA LEU A 88 28.75 22.20 23.66
C LEU A 88 29.07 23.69 23.38
N PRO A 89 28.33 24.35 22.47
CA PRO A 89 28.52 25.77 22.22
C PRO A 89 28.27 26.62 23.46
N PRO A 90 29.03 27.71 23.70
CA PRO A 90 28.80 28.62 24.82
C PRO A 90 27.38 29.21 24.85
N THR A 91 26.76 29.36 23.69
CA THR A 91 25.37 29.85 23.55
C THR A 91 24.35 28.91 24.20
N PHE A 92 24.67 27.61 24.24
CA PHE A 92 23.84 26.57 24.84
C PHE A 92 24.31 26.17 26.25
N ASP A 93 25.45 26.69 26.70
CA ASP A 93 25.99 26.47 28.05
C ASP A 93 25.36 27.45 29.06
N ASN A 94 24.05 27.31 29.25
CA ASN A 94 23.27 28.09 30.22
C ASN A 94 22.05 27.28 30.72
N ASP A 95 21.30 27.84 31.67
CA ASP A 95 20.11 27.16 32.25
C ASP A 95 18.85 27.24 31.37
N THR A 96 18.95 27.76 30.14
CA THR A 96 17.83 27.81 29.19
C THR A 96 17.76 26.54 28.35
N THR A 97 16.59 26.25 27.78
CA THR A 97 16.38 25.01 27.02
C THR A 97 15.84 25.22 25.60
N SER A 98 15.65 26.49 25.22
CA SER A 98 15.20 26.91 23.89
C SER A 98 15.88 28.23 23.52
N TRP A 99 16.33 28.33 22.28
CA TRP A 99 17.04 29.49 21.75
C TRP A 99 16.49 29.87 20.38
N ASP A 100 16.26 31.17 20.19
CA ASP A 100 15.93 31.75 18.89
C ASP A 100 17.23 32.16 18.19
N LEU A 101 17.53 31.54 17.04
CA LEU A 101 18.67 31.92 16.20
C LEU A 101 18.19 32.97 15.17
N PRO A 102 18.57 34.26 15.34
CA PRO A 102 17.92 35.38 14.67
C PRO A 102 18.16 35.42 13.15
N HIS A 103 17.08 35.48 12.37
CA HIS A 103 17.08 35.16 10.93
C HIS A 103 17.00 36.34 9.96
N ARG A 104 16.51 37.51 10.40
CA ARG A 104 16.15 38.62 9.48
C ARG A 104 17.32 39.18 8.69
N LYS A 105 18.56 39.02 9.17
CA LYS A 105 19.77 39.49 8.49
C LYS A 105 20.22 38.59 7.32
N ARG A 106 19.59 37.44 7.11
CA ARG A 106 20.01 36.42 6.11
C ARG A 106 18.92 36.02 5.10
N GLY A 107 17.77 36.71 5.07
CA GLY A 107 16.72 36.50 4.06
C GLY A 107 15.80 35.29 4.29
N LEU A 108 15.81 34.71 5.49
CA LEU A 108 14.86 33.67 5.89
C LEU A 108 13.49 34.27 6.25
N GLN A 109 12.41 33.47 6.16
CA GLN A 109 11.05 33.93 6.52
C GLN A 109 10.76 33.92 8.02
N ARG A 110 11.38 33.01 8.80
CA ARG A 110 11.20 32.86 10.25
C ARG A 110 12.51 32.50 10.98
N ASP A 111 12.57 32.80 12.28
CA ASP A 111 13.68 32.41 13.17
C ASP A 111 13.86 30.90 13.19
N VAL A 112 15.13 30.46 13.33
CA VAL A 112 15.45 29.05 13.54
C VAL A 112 15.38 28.80 15.04
N ILE A 113 14.47 27.92 15.45
CA ILE A 113 14.29 27.56 16.85
C ILE A 113 15.16 26.33 17.12
N ALA A 114 15.98 26.42 18.17
CA ALA A 114 16.79 25.35 18.70
C ALA A 114 16.28 24.99 20.10
N ASP A 115 16.06 23.71 20.39
CA ASP A 115 15.59 23.25 21.70
C ASP A 115 16.26 21.92 22.12
N ILE A 116 16.45 21.72 23.42
CA ILE A 116 17.02 20.47 23.99
C ILE A 116 15.99 19.61 24.71
N ASP A 117 14.77 20.13 24.91
CA ASP A 117 13.69 19.43 25.61
C ASP A 117 12.87 18.51 24.67
N PHE A 118 13.04 18.65 23.36
CA PHE A 118 12.29 17.95 22.31
C PHE A 118 10.78 18.08 22.53
N LEU A 119 10.33 19.28 22.92
CA LEU A 119 8.92 19.55 23.15
C LEU A 119 8.15 19.36 21.84
N ASP A 120 6.96 18.77 21.95
CA ASP A 120 6.09 18.50 20.81
C ASP A 120 6.67 17.46 19.82
N PHE A 121 6.16 17.38 18.59
CA PHE A 121 6.61 16.41 17.60
C PHE A 121 7.96 16.78 16.98
N THR A 122 9.02 16.04 17.29
CA THR A 122 10.32 16.11 16.59
C THR A 122 10.46 14.95 15.60
N VAL A 123 10.70 15.25 14.33
CA VAL A 123 10.83 14.21 13.30
C VAL A 123 12.28 13.73 13.22
N LEU A 124 12.50 12.44 13.45
CA LEU A 124 13.84 11.86 13.55
C LEU A 124 14.32 11.22 12.24
N ASN A 125 13.46 11.04 11.25
CA ASN A 125 13.87 10.65 9.89
C ASN A 125 12.79 10.91 8.84
N SER A 126 13.19 10.88 7.57
CA SER A 126 12.27 10.85 6.43
C SER A 126 11.91 9.42 6.02
N SER A 127 10.75 9.23 5.38
CA SER A 127 10.36 7.91 4.81
C SER A 127 10.82 7.73 3.36
N THR A 128 11.64 8.63 2.83
CA THR A 128 12.16 8.60 1.45
C THR A 128 13.50 7.87 1.41
N MET A 129 13.74 7.14 0.32
CA MET A 129 14.81 6.14 0.13
C MET A 129 16.26 6.65 0.20
N ASP A 130 16.50 7.91 0.55
CA ASP A 130 17.85 8.48 0.62
C ASP A 130 18.24 8.82 2.07
N GLY A 131 19.02 7.93 2.69
CA GLY A 131 20.09 8.34 3.61
C GLY A 131 19.84 8.38 5.12
N ASP A 132 18.61 8.25 5.62
CA ASP A 132 18.39 8.16 7.07
C ASP A 132 18.40 6.70 7.53
N GLN A 133 19.53 6.28 8.11
CA GLN A 133 19.86 4.93 8.55
C GLN A 133 18.93 4.40 9.65
N LEU A 134 17.70 4.04 9.30
CA LEU A 134 17.13 2.84 9.88
C LEU A 134 17.79 1.63 9.20
N PRO A 135 17.93 0.48 9.90
CA PRO A 135 18.32 -0.77 9.24
C PRO A 135 17.50 -0.97 7.97
N ASN A 136 18.10 -1.54 6.91
CA ASN A 136 17.45 -1.81 5.61
C ASN A 136 16.09 -2.53 5.72
N ASN A 137 15.75 -3.08 6.88
CA ASN A 137 14.51 -3.81 7.11
C ASN A 137 13.30 -2.89 7.46
N PHE A 138 13.47 -1.59 7.66
CA PHE A 138 12.38 -0.65 8.04
C PHE A 138 12.07 0.41 6.97
N HIS A 139 12.22 0.07 5.69
CA HIS A 139 11.88 0.98 4.60
C HIS A 139 10.43 1.47 4.68
N GLY A 140 10.24 2.79 4.60
CA GLY A 140 8.94 3.43 4.71
C GLY A 140 8.51 3.79 6.13
N LEU A 141 9.25 3.46 7.18
CA LEU A 141 8.95 3.96 8.53
C LEU A 141 9.29 5.46 8.65
N ARG A 142 8.49 6.21 9.41
CA ARG A 142 8.81 7.60 9.82
C ARG A 142 8.78 7.68 11.34
N ALA A 143 9.94 7.88 11.95
CA ALA A 143 10.14 8.02 13.38
C ALA A 143 9.89 9.46 13.82
N ILE A 144 9.06 9.63 14.84
CA ILE A 144 8.68 10.92 15.41
C ILE A 144 8.74 10.78 16.93
N CYS A 145 9.50 11.66 17.59
CA CYS A 145 9.47 11.83 19.03
C CYS A 145 8.32 12.79 19.38
N TYR A 146 7.63 12.57 20.49
CA TYR A 146 6.66 13.53 21.03
C TYR A 146 7.07 13.88 22.46
N GLY A 147 7.54 15.10 22.70
CA GLY A 147 7.81 15.59 24.06
C GLY A 147 6.67 16.42 24.63
N PHE A 148 6.60 16.46 25.94
CA PHE A 148 5.74 17.35 26.72
C PHE A 148 6.47 17.70 28.01
N ASP A 149 6.18 18.86 28.57
CA ASP A 149 6.87 19.35 29.76
C ASP A 149 6.47 18.52 30.98
N THR A 150 7.47 17.98 31.67
CA THR A 150 7.33 17.21 32.93
C THR A 150 8.33 17.64 33.99
N LYS A 151 8.94 18.84 33.87
CA LYS A 151 10.02 19.26 34.77
C LYS A 151 9.53 19.33 36.22
N VAL A 152 10.33 18.76 37.12
CA VAL A 152 10.00 18.63 38.56
C VAL A 152 10.29 19.95 39.30
N ASN A 153 11.26 20.76 38.84
CA ASN A 153 11.66 21.98 39.53
C ASN A 153 11.38 23.23 38.68
N GLY A 154 10.74 24.26 39.29
CA GLY A 154 10.90 25.64 38.88
C GLY A 154 9.82 26.32 38.01
N HIS A 155 8.66 25.73 37.73
CA HIS A 155 7.60 26.41 36.96
C HIS A 155 6.16 26.22 37.47
N ASP A 156 5.33 27.25 37.26
CA ASP A 156 3.91 27.42 37.63
C ASP A 156 2.90 26.58 36.81
N SER A 157 3.27 25.41 36.30
CA SER A 157 2.38 24.59 35.44
C SER A 157 1.56 23.58 36.24
N PHE A 158 0.25 23.56 36.01
CA PHE A 158 -0.74 22.78 36.78
C PHE A 158 -1.25 21.52 36.07
N GLN A 159 -0.58 21.06 35.00
CA GLN A 159 -1.11 20.02 34.10
C GLN A 159 -1.16 18.64 34.76
N ASP A 160 -2.28 17.92 34.63
CA ASP A 160 -2.41 16.52 35.07
C ASP A 160 -2.28 15.51 33.91
N VAL A 161 -2.44 14.22 34.19
CA VAL A 161 -2.39 13.16 33.15
C VAL A 161 -3.48 13.35 32.08
N ASN A 162 -4.65 13.88 32.45
CA ASN A 162 -5.74 14.16 31.50
C ASN A 162 -5.35 15.30 30.55
N ASP A 163 -4.76 16.37 31.06
CA ASP A 163 -4.31 17.51 30.28
C ASP A 163 -3.23 17.10 29.28
N LEU A 164 -2.25 16.31 29.72
CA LEU A 164 -1.20 15.76 28.87
C LEU A 164 -1.76 14.84 27.79
N ALA A 165 -2.73 14.00 28.13
CA ALA A 165 -3.39 13.11 27.19
C ALA A 165 -4.24 13.89 26.16
N ALA A 166 -4.99 14.90 26.61
CA ALA A 166 -5.78 15.76 25.76
C ALA A 166 -4.90 16.58 24.80
N ALA A 167 -3.74 17.03 25.27
CA ALA A 167 -2.75 17.69 24.43
C ALA A 167 -2.26 16.75 23.32
N LEU A 168 -1.86 15.51 23.65
CA LEU A 168 -1.46 14.51 22.65
C LEU A 168 -2.58 14.24 21.62
N VAL A 169 -3.82 14.05 22.07
CA VAL A 169 -4.98 13.84 21.17
C VAL A 169 -5.15 15.01 20.22
N ARG A 170 -5.10 16.24 20.74
CA ARG A 170 -5.20 17.46 19.93
C ARG A 170 -4.10 17.51 18.88
N ARG A 171 -2.85 17.25 19.28
CA ARG A 171 -1.71 17.25 18.35
C ARG A 171 -1.82 16.19 17.27
N LEU A 172 -2.32 15.00 17.58
CA LEU A 172 -2.59 13.96 16.57
C LEU A 172 -3.63 14.42 15.54
N ARG A 173 -4.68 15.13 15.97
CA ARG A 173 -5.66 15.74 15.04
C ARG A 173 -5.01 16.81 14.17
N ASP A 174 -4.24 17.71 14.79
CA ASP A 174 -3.63 18.85 14.11
C ASP A 174 -2.67 18.43 12.99
N VAL A 175 -1.98 17.30 13.16
CA VAL A 175 -1.10 16.71 12.12
C VAL A 175 -1.84 15.77 11.15
N GLY A 176 -3.17 15.86 11.10
CA GLY A 176 -4.00 15.22 10.08
C GLY A 176 -4.23 13.72 10.29
N ARG A 177 -4.09 13.18 11.50
CA ARG A 177 -4.27 11.73 11.76
C ARG A 177 -5.71 11.25 11.65
N ALA A 178 -6.67 12.16 11.54
CA ALA A 178 -8.06 11.83 11.22
C ALA A 178 -8.31 11.64 9.70
N SER A 179 -7.33 11.95 8.84
CA SER A 179 -7.46 11.82 7.38
C SER A 179 -7.62 10.35 6.96
N SER A 180 -8.39 10.09 5.92
CA SER A 180 -8.48 8.77 5.28
C SER A 180 -7.15 8.30 4.66
N SER A 181 -6.23 9.23 4.39
CA SER A 181 -4.86 8.95 3.93
C SER A 181 -3.84 8.84 5.05
N ALA A 182 -4.25 8.93 6.32
CA ALA A 182 -3.34 8.88 7.46
C ALA A 182 -2.60 7.53 7.52
N ARG A 183 -1.28 7.61 7.70
CA ARG A 183 -0.45 6.41 7.83
C ARG A 183 -0.68 5.74 9.19
N PRO A 184 -0.62 4.41 9.28
CA PRO A 184 -0.67 3.68 10.54
C PRO A 184 0.31 4.22 11.58
N LEU A 185 -0.10 4.17 12.85
CA LEU A 185 0.69 4.59 14.00
C LEU A 185 1.14 3.37 14.82
N LEU A 186 2.41 3.39 15.18
CA LEU A 186 3.04 2.52 16.16
C LEU A 186 3.62 3.42 17.25
N PHE A 187 3.20 3.22 18.50
CA PHE A 187 3.72 3.99 19.63
C PHE A 187 4.81 3.23 20.37
N LEU A 188 5.87 3.93 20.75
CA LEU A 188 6.83 3.47 21.75
C LEU A 188 6.69 4.40 22.95
N ALA A 189 6.31 3.87 24.09
CA ALA A 189 6.03 4.66 25.29
C ALA A 189 6.73 4.08 26.51
N HIS A 190 7.54 4.92 27.16
CA HIS A 190 8.32 4.55 28.34
C HIS A 190 7.78 5.24 29.59
N SER A 191 7.65 4.49 30.69
CA SER A 191 7.29 5.02 32.02
C SER A 191 5.99 5.86 31.99
N LEU A 192 5.97 7.07 32.56
CA LEU A 192 4.82 7.99 32.59
C LEU A 192 4.19 8.24 31.21
N ARG A 193 4.97 8.22 30.13
CA ARG A 193 4.45 8.42 28.77
C ARG A 193 3.47 7.32 28.36
N GLY A 194 3.63 6.11 28.89
CA GLY A 194 2.69 5.01 28.70
C GLY A 194 1.34 5.28 29.37
N ILE A 195 1.35 5.86 30.57
CA ILE A 195 0.12 6.24 31.29
C ILE A 195 -0.62 7.36 30.54
N VAL A 196 0.10 8.37 30.05
CA VAL A 196 -0.47 9.43 29.21
C VAL A 196 -1.07 8.86 27.92
N LEU A 197 -0.36 7.95 27.25
CA LEU A 197 -0.85 7.30 26.03
C LEU A 197 -2.13 6.48 26.30
N LYS A 198 -2.17 5.68 27.36
CA LYS A 198 -3.36 4.91 27.74
C LYS A 198 -4.57 5.83 27.95
N ARG A 199 -4.36 6.96 28.65
CA ARG A 199 -5.42 7.94 28.85
C ARG A 199 -5.85 8.58 27.52
N ALA A 200 -4.91 8.88 26.63
CA ALA A 200 -5.20 9.41 25.30
C ALA A 200 -6.03 8.44 24.45
N LEU A 201 -5.75 7.13 24.51
CA LEU A 201 -6.54 6.12 23.79
C LEU A 201 -7.99 6.08 24.27
N LEU A 202 -8.24 6.22 25.58
CA LEU A 202 -9.59 6.31 26.13
C LEU A 202 -10.32 7.59 25.68
N LEU A 203 -9.62 8.73 25.67
CA LEU A 203 -10.16 9.99 25.14
C LEU A 203 -10.53 9.85 23.67
N LEU A 204 -9.69 9.15 22.89
CA LEU A 204 -9.98 8.91 21.47
C LEU A 204 -11.17 7.97 21.28
N ALA A 205 -11.28 6.92 22.09
CA ALA A 205 -12.36 5.94 22.00
C ALA A 205 -13.72 6.55 22.36
N GLY A 206 -13.76 7.39 23.41
CA GLY A 206 -14.96 8.10 23.87
C GLY A 206 -15.25 9.41 23.14
N GLY A 207 -14.42 9.79 22.17
CA GLY A 207 -14.49 11.08 21.47
C GLY A 207 -15.50 11.14 20.32
N ILE A 208 -15.31 12.13 19.45
CA ILE A 208 -16.13 12.32 18.23
C ILE A 208 -15.60 11.45 17.06
N ASP A 209 -16.23 11.52 15.89
CA ASP A 209 -15.82 10.69 14.73
C ASP A 209 -14.37 10.92 14.31
N THR A 210 -13.87 12.16 14.41
CA THR A 210 -12.45 12.46 14.12
C THR A 210 -11.50 11.77 15.10
N ASP A 211 -11.90 11.59 16.36
CA ASP A 211 -11.13 10.85 17.35
C ASP A 211 -11.10 9.37 17.07
N ARG A 212 -12.27 8.80 16.75
CA ARG A 212 -12.38 7.41 16.34
C ARG A 212 -11.57 7.13 15.07
N ALA A 213 -11.51 8.09 14.15
CA ALA A 213 -10.66 8.02 12.97
C ALA A 213 -9.17 8.00 13.36
N VAL A 214 -8.72 8.89 14.24
CA VAL A 214 -7.34 8.86 14.76
C VAL A 214 -7.03 7.52 15.45
N LEU A 215 -7.90 7.04 16.34
CA LEU A 215 -7.74 5.76 17.02
C LEU A 215 -7.61 4.59 16.03
N SER A 216 -8.36 4.63 14.93
CA SER A 216 -8.31 3.58 13.91
C SER A 216 -6.96 3.48 13.21
N THR A 217 -6.14 4.54 13.26
CA THR A 217 -4.76 4.52 12.73
C THR A 217 -3.77 3.82 13.66
N VAL A 218 -4.07 3.68 14.96
CA VAL A 218 -3.19 3.02 15.93
C VAL A 218 -3.25 1.51 15.72
N LYS A 219 -2.11 0.90 15.39
CA LYS A 219 -2.02 -0.53 15.10
C LYS A 219 -1.22 -1.32 16.14
N ALA A 220 -0.23 -0.67 16.75
CA ALA A 220 0.59 -1.32 17.77
C ALA A 220 1.15 -0.34 18.79
N ILE A 221 1.44 -0.86 19.98
CA ILE A 221 2.05 -0.11 21.09
C ILE A 221 3.11 -0.97 21.76
N LEU A 222 4.29 -0.39 21.98
CA LEU A 222 5.37 -0.97 22.76
C LEU A 222 5.52 -0.16 24.04
N PHE A 223 5.21 -0.79 25.17
CA PHE A 223 5.38 -0.22 26.50
C PHE A 223 6.72 -0.64 27.10
N PHE A 224 7.44 0.32 27.68
CA PHE A 224 8.69 0.09 28.39
C PHE A 224 8.57 0.56 29.84
N GLY A 225 8.61 -0.37 30.79
CA GLY A 225 8.59 -0.07 32.23
C GLY A 225 7.38 0.76 32.66
N VAL A 226 6.25 0.66 31.96
CA VAL A 226 5.05 1.45 32.31
C VAL A 226 4.47 0.88 33.60
N PRO A 227 4.20 1.70 34.63
CA PRO A 227 3.79 1.21 35.95
C PRO A 227 2.30 0.81 35.93
N ASN A 228 1.94 -0.26 35.21
CA ASN A 228 0.55 -0.67 34.94
C ASN A 228 -0.22 -1.15 36.19
N LYS A 229 0.46 -1.36 37.31
CA LYS A 229 -0.13 -1.74 38.61
C LYS A 229 0.23 -0.76 39.74
N GLY A 230 0.74 0.42 39.37
CA GLY A 230 1.26 1.40 40.30
C GLY A 230 2.71 1.13 40.73
N MET A 231 3.29 2.08 41.46
CA MET A 231 4.69 2.05 41.91
C MET A 231 4.85 2.58 43.35
N HIS A 232 6.04 2.37 43.95
CA HIS A 232 6.36 2.96 45.25
C HIS A 232 6.78 4.42 45.07
N ILE A 233 6.08 5.33 45.75
CA ILE A 233 6.19 6.78 45.48
C ILE A 233 6.92 7.56 46.56
N ASP A 234 7.29 6.93 47.68
CA ASP A 234 7.85 7.62 48.86
C ASP A 234 9.12 8.44 48.51
N ASN A 235 9.99 7.86 47.67
CA ASN A 235 11.21 8.53 47.21
C ASN A 235 10.90 9.65 46.18
N LEU A 236 9.83 9.53 45.39
CA LEU A 236 9.44 10.56 44.42
C LEU A 236 8.80 11.76 45.11
N LEU A 237 7.97 11.52 46.11
CA LEU A 237 7.37 12.58 46.94
C LEU A 237 8.46 13.42 47.63
N SER A 238 9.54 12.79 48.10
CA SER A 238 10.67 13.51 48.71
C SER A 238 11.40 14.48 47.77
N VAL A 239 11.29 14.29 46.45
CA VAL A 239 11.94 15.13 45.43
C VAL A 239 11.07 16.31 45.00
N THR A 240 9.76 16.28 45.25
CA THR A 240 8.83 17.35 44.82
C THR A 240 8.85 18.63 45.65
N GLU A 241 9.72 18.73 46.67
CA GLU A 241 9.85 19.88 47.59
C GLU A 241 8.51 20.43 48.14
N GLY A 242 7.45 19.60 48.20
CA GLY A 242 6.12 20.00 48.66
C GLY A 242 5.24 20.71 47.63
N ASN A 243 5.53 20.58 46.32
CA ASN A 243 4.62 21.02 45.25
C ASN A 243 3.35 20.15 45.21
N PRO A 244 2.17 20.65 45.65
CA PRO A 244 0.98 19.83 45.86
C PRO A 244 0.41 19.21 44.56
N LEU A 245 0.68 19.83 43.41
CA LEU A 245 0.18 19.34 42.12
C LEU A 245 1.06 18.26 41.53
N GLN A 246 2.36 18.37 41.68
CA GLN A 246 3.28 17.32 41.29
C GLN A 246 3.10 16.07 42.14
N GLU A 247 2.81 16.26 43.43
CA GLU A 247 2.36 15.19 44.30
C GLU A 247 1.07 14.54 43.79
N THR A 248 0.16 15.25 43.12
CA THR A 248 -1.10 14.68 42.62
C THR A 248 -0.85 13.63 41.53
N ILE A 249 -0.01 13.92 40.54
CA ILE A 249 0.38 12.94 39.51
C ILE A 249 1.11 11.77 40.15
N ILE A 250 2.07 12.03 41.03
CA ILE A 250 2.85 10.98 41.68
C ILE A 250 1.94 10.09 42.53
N ARG A 251 1.00 10.66 43.29
CA ARG A 251 0.02 9.92 44.09
C ARG A 251 -0.91 9.06 43.22
N GLN A 252 -1.30 9.55 42.04
CA GLN A 252 -2.08 8.75 41.08
C GLN A 252 -1.32 7.50 40.60
N LEU A 253 0.02 7.57 40.50
CA LEU A 253 0.89 6.44 40.15
C LEU A 253 1.18 5.50 41.32
N GLY A 254 0.82 5.87 42.55
CA GLY A 254 1.08 5.08 43.75
C GLY A 254 0.39 3.72 43.73
N SER A 255 1.01 2.72 44.35
CA SER A 255 0.45 1.37 44.52
C SER A 255 -0.90 1.32 45.28
N HIS A 256 -1.27 2.42 45.95
CA HIS A 256 -2.53 2.57 46.69
C HIS A 256 -3.61 3.35 45.92
N SER A 257 -3.34 3.75 44.68
CA SER A 257 -4.26 4.49 43.82
C SER A 257 -4.93 3.54 42.83
N ASP A 258 -6.27 3.56 42.80
CA ASP A 258 -7.05 2.77 41.84
C ASP A 258 -6.94 3.31 40.40
N TYR A 259 -6.43 4.55 40.22
CA TYR A 259 -6.41 5.23 38.93
C TYR A 259 -5.71 4.40 37.84
N VAL A 260 -4.50 3.90 38.12
CA VAL A 260 -3.72 3.12 37.15
C VAL A 260 -4.40 1.80 36.82
N LEU A 261 -4.98 1.12 37.82
CA LEU A 261 -5.65 -0.17 37.62
C LEU A 261 -6.91 -0.01 36.76
N VAL A 262 -7.71 1.03 37.01
CA VAL A 262 -8.88 1.36 36.20
C VAL A 262 -8.46 1.76 34.78
N LEU A 263 -7.38 2.55 34.65
CA LEU A 263 -6.85 2.95 33.37
C LEU A 263 -6.38 1.75 32.55
N GLU A 264 -5.67 0.81 33.19
CA GLU A 264 -5.20 -0.43 32.58
C GLU A 264 -6.37 -1.25 32.04
N HIS A 265 -7.38 -1.50 32.87
CA HIS A 265 -8.54 -2.29 32.51
C HIS A 265 -9.28 -1.69 31.30
N ASN A 266 -9.59 -0.39 31.35
CA ASN A 266 -10.35 0.27 30.29
C ASN A 266 -9.54 0.36 28.99
N CYS A 267 -8.22 0.61 29.09
CA CYS A 267 -7.37 0.65 27.90
C CYS A 267 -7.29 -0.72 27.23
N HIS A 268 -7.21 -1.78 28.03
CA HIS A 268 -7.20 -3.16 27.54
C HIS A 268 -8.45 -3.50 26.71
N GLU A 269 -9.63 -3.03 27.13
CA GLU A 269 -10.87 -3.20 26.35
C GLU A 269 -10.80 -2.49 24.99
N VAL A 270 -10.25 -1.27 24.94
CA VAL A 270 -10.06 -0.53 23.69
C VAL A 270 -9.07 -1.25 22.77
N GLU A 271 -7.97 -1.74 23.31
CA GLU A 271 -6.95 -2.51 22.58
C GLU A 271 -7.56 -3.75 21.91
N LEU A 272 -8.39 -4.51 22.64
CA LEU A 272 -9.12 -5.66 22.14
C LEU A 272 -10.10 -5.29 21.01
N LEU A 273 -10.96 -4.30 21.26
CA LEU A 273 -12.00 -3.89 20.31
C LEU A 273 -11.41 -3.31 19.02
N LYS A 274 -10.25 -2.64 19.11
CA LYS A 274 -9.56 -2.03 17.97
C LYS A 274 -8.46 -2.90 17.36
N ARG A 275 -8.22 -4.09 17.91
CA ARG A 275 -7.16 -5.02 17.50
C ARG A 275 -5.78 -4.35 17.50
N ILE A 276 -5.48 -3.58 18.54
CA ILE A 276 -4.18 -2.96 18.75
C ILE A 276 -3.25 -4.02 19.36
N ARG A 277 -2.13 -4.32 18.71
CA ARG A 277 -1.12 -5.24 19.25
C ARG A 277 -0.30 -4.53 20.33
N VAL A 278 -0.22 -5.11 21.53
CA VAL A 278 0.51 -4.52 22.66
C VAL A 278 1.65 -5.41 23.10
N ILE A 279 2.86 -4.87 23.05
CA ILE A 279 4.10 -5.51 23.53
C ILE A 279 4.54 -4.76 24.79
N SER A 280 4.88 -5.50 25.85
CA SER A 280 5.38 -4.94 27.10
C SER A 280 6.78 -5.43 27.36
N ALA A 281 7.71 -4.48 27.44
CA ALA A 281 9.03 -4.68 27.97
C ALA A 281 9.09 -4.15 29.41
N TYR A 282 9.57 -4.96 30.34
CA TYR A 282 9.61 -4.61 31.76
C TYR A 282 10.96 -4.97 32.37
N GLU A 283 11.44 -4.11 33.27
CA GLU A 283 12.65 -4.33 34.05
C GLU A 283 12.53 -5.60 34.90
N THR A 284 13.64 -6.29 35.16
CA THR A 284 13.69 -7.41 36.12
C THR A 284 14.69 -7.20 37.24
N LYS A 285 15.48 -6.12 37.22
CA LYS A 285 16.32 -5.75 38.36
C LYS A 285 15.51 -4.87 39.31
N GLU A 286 15.42 -5.29 40.56
CA GLU A 286 14.83 -4.48 41.61
C GLU A 286 15.52 -3.12 41.69
N THR A 287 14.70 -2.07 41.67
CA THR A 287 15.10 -0.74 42.08
C THR A 287 14.23 -0.37 43.27
N ARG A 288 14.68 0.55 44.13
CA ARG A 288 13.93 1.01 45.31
C ARG A 288 12.55 1.63 45.01
N MET A 289 12.13 1.71 43.73
CA MET A 289 10.94 2.45 43.30
C MET A 289 9.85 1.60 42.62
N ILE A 290 10.13 0.39 42.12
CA ILE A 290 9.19 -0.32 41.22
C ILE A 290 9.14 -1.82 41.53
N GLN A 291 7.92 -2.37 41.64
CA GLN A 291 7.68 -3.82 41.47
C GLN A 291 7.55 -4.12 39.96
N PRO A 292 8.47 -4.89 39.37
CA PRO A 292 8.45 -5.17 37.94
C PRO A 292 7.20 -5.96 37.57
N THR A 293 6.28 -5.36 36.81
CA THR A 293 5.05 -6.04 36.37
C THR A 293 4.69 -5.72 34.92
N PRO A 294 4.44 -6.74 34.08
CA PRO A 294 4.02 -6.55 32.69
C PRO A 294 2.61 -5.94 32.60
N ALA A 295 2.30 -5.31 31.46
CA ALA A 295 0.93 -4.92 31.11
C ALA A 295 -0.01 -6.15 31.06
N ILE A 296 -1.31 -5.91 31.14
CA ILE A 296 -2.31 -6.95 30.88
C ILE A 296 -2.37 -7.17 29.36
N HIS A 297 -2.10 -8.41 28.92
CA HIS A 297 -2.05 -8.77 27.51
C HIS A 297 -3.20 -9.71 27.14
N SER A 298 -3.78 -9.49 25.98
CA SER A 298 -4.77 -10.37 25.34
C SER A 298 -4.11 -11.52 24.58
N SER A 299 -2.85 -11.32 24.20
CA SER A 299 -2.05 -12.24 23.43
C SER A 299 -1.20 -13.15 24.34
N SER A 300 -1.14 -14.43 23.99
CA SER A 300 -0.24 -15.44 24.58
C SER A 300 1.12 -15.50 23.88
N ASP A 301 1.38 -14.63 22.90
CA ASP A 301 2.64 -14.61 22.16
C ASP A 301 3.80 -14.25 23.10
N VAL A 302 4.87 -15.04 23.01
CA VAL A 302 6.11 -14.84 23.77
C VAL A 302 6.75 -13.50 23.40
N CYS A 303 6.61 -13.06 22.14
CA CYS A 303 7.11 -11.77 21.66
C CYS A 303 6.41 -10.56 22.32
N ASP A 304 5.23 -10.72 22.90
CA ASP A 304 4.49 -9.61 23.50
C ASP A 304 4.94 -9.33 24.95
N ARG A 305 5.77 -10.19 25.57
CA ARG A 305 6.28 -10.03 26.94
C ARG A 305 7.81 -10.15 26.99
N ASN A 306 8.46 -9.02 27.23
CA ASN A 306 9.92 -8.90 27.14
C ASN A 306 10.54 -8.51 28.49
N PRO A 307 10.96 -9.47 29.33
CA PRO A 307 11.75 -9.17 30.52
C PRO A 307 13.14 -8.65 30.14
N ILE A 308 13.53 -7.47 30.66
CA ILE A 308 14.84 -6.86 30.46
C ILE A 308 15.62 -6.86 31.77
N ASN A 309 16.79 -7.51 31.79
CA ASN A 309 17.66 -7.60 32.97
C ASN A 309 18.46 -6.30 33.25
N LYS A 310 17.74 -5.19 33.39
CA LYS A 310 18.25 -3.85 33.70
C LYS A 310 17.34 -3.15 34.70
N ALA A 311 17.86 -2.07 35.30
CA ALA A 311 17.06 -1.14 36.09
C ALA A 311 16.23 -0.22 35.19
N HIS A 312 15.13 0.33 35.71
CA HIS A 312 14.21 1.21 35.00
C HIS A 312 14.91 2.36 34.25
N SER A 313 15.87 3.04 34.88
CA SER A 313 16.61 4.17 34.28
C SER A 313 17.55 3.80 33.12
N ASN A 314 17.84 2.50 32.94
CA ASN A 314 18.78 2.01 31.93
C ASN A 314 18.17 0.96 31.00
N MET A 315 16.88 0.59 31.15
CA MET A 315 16.24 -0.46 30.34
C MET A 315 16.14 -0.10 28.85
N MET A 316 16.09 1.19 28.53
CA MET A 316 16.07 1.73 27.16
C MET A 316 17.46 2.02 26.59
N LYS A 317 18.53 1.78 27.35
CA LYS A 317 19.90 2.08 26.95
C LYS A 317 20.57 0.82 26.43
N PHE A 318 20.51 0.59 25.12
CA PHE A 318 21.06 -0.58 24.47
C PHE A 318 22.44 -0.30 23.85
N SER A 319 23.36 -1.26 23.96
CA SER A 319 24.54 -1.30 23.10
C SER A 319 24.21 -2.00 21.77
N PRO A 320 24.98 -1.76 20.69
CA PRO A 320 24.75 -2.44 19.40
C PRO A 320 24.74 -3.98 19.46
N SER A 321 25.42 -4.57 20.44
CA SER A 321 25.49 -6.01 20.69
C SER A 321 24.60 -6.48 21.87
N ASP A 322 23.60 -5.69 22.25
CA ASP A 322 22.70 -6.03 23.36
C ASP A 322 21.63 -7.02 22.90
N GLU A 323 21.61 -8.21 23.49
CA GLU A 323 20.62 -9.24 23.19
C GLU A 323 19.17 -8.76 23.42
N ASN A 324 18.94 -7.85 24.38
CA ASN A 324 17.61 -7.28 24.60
C ASN A 324 17.18 -6.37 23.44
N TYR A 325 18.13 -5.65 22.83
CA TYR A 325 17.86 -4.84 21.65
C TYR A 325 17.46 -5.73 20.47
N GLU A 326 18.20 -6.80 20.22
CA GLU A 326 17.89 -7.75 19.13
C GLU A 326 16.49 -8.34 19.30
N ARG A 327 16.11 -8.73 20.53
CA ARG A 327 14.76 -9.23 20.84
C ARG A 327 13.66 -8.20 20.56
N ILE A 328 13.83 -6.97 21.04
CA ILE A 328 12.85 -5.88 20.82
C ILE A 328 12.78 -5.52 19.32
N ALA A 329 13.93 -5.46 18.64
CA ALA A 329 14.00 -5.18 17.21
C ALA A 329 13.29 -6.27 16.39
N SER A 330 13.44 -7.55 16.76
CA SER A 330 12.69 -8.66 16.17
C SER A 330 11.18 -8.49 16.37
N CYS A 331 10.74 -8.15 17.59
CA CYS A 331 9.31 -7.90 17.86
C CYS A 331 8.78 -6.71 17.04
N LEU A 332 9.58 -5.64 16.88
CA LEU A 332 9.24 -4.48 16.06
C LEU A 332 9.11 -4.85 14.57
N LEU A 333 9.98 -5.74 14.06
CA LEU A 333 9.88 -6.26 12.69
C LEU A 333 8.61 -7.08 12.50
N ASP A 334 8.29 -8.00 13.42
CA ASP A 334 7.05 -8.79 13.35
C ASP A 334 5.80 -7.91 13.34
N VAL A 335 5.79 -6.84 14.14
CA VAL A 335 4.71 -5.85 14.15
C VAL A 335 4.67 -5.10 12.82
N PHE A 336 5.82 -4.65 12.32
CA PHE A 336 5.90 -3.90 11.08
C PHE A 336 5.37 -4.72 9.90
N ASP A 337 5.78 -5.98 9.78
CA ASP A 337 5.32 -6.91 8.76
C ASP A 337 3.82 -7.19 8.89
N TRP A 338 3.33 -7.41 10.11
CA TRP A 338 1.89 -7.58 10.37
C TRP A 338 1.09 -6.35 9.93
N VAL A 339 1.53 -5.13 10.27
CA VAL A 339 0.87 -3.89 9.87
C VAL A 339 0.90 -3.74 8.35
N LEU A 340 2.04 -4.03 7.72
CA LEU A 340 2.21 -3.91 6.27
C LEU A 340 1.23 -4.83 5.53
N ILE A 341 1.11 -6.09 5.95
CA ILE A 341 0.16 -7.07 5.39
C ILE A 341 -1.28 -6.57 5.53
N HIS A 342 -1.68 -6.09 6.73
CA HIS A 342 -3.05 -5.63 6.96
C HIS A 342 -3.39 -4.38 6.14
N VAL A 343 -2.45 -3.45 5.97
CA VAL A 343 -2.63 -2.27 5.12
C VAL A 343 -2.74 -2.67 3.65
N GLN A 344 -1.90 -3.59 3.18
CA GLN A 344 -1.95 -4.11 1.82
C GLN A 344 -3.28 -4.81 1.54
N MET A 345 -3.75 -5.66 2.46
CA MET A 345 -5.07 -6.31 2.36
C MET A 345 -6.24 -5.33 2.38
N ALA A 346 -6.18 -4.29 3.22
CA ALA A 346 -7.22 -3.26 3.23
C ALA A 346 -7.28 -2.50 1.90
N ILE A 347 -6.13 -2.18 1.31
CA ILE A 347 -6.04 -1.58 -0.03
C ILE A 347 -6.60 -2.54 -1.08
N PHE A 348 -6.21 -3.81 -1.04
CA PHE A 348 -6.70 -4.85 -1.95
C PHE A 348 -8.23 -4.92 -1.94
N LEU A 349 -8.83 -5.09 -0.76
CA LEU A 349 -10.28 -5.19 -0.60
C LEU A 349 -11.00 -3.92 -1.05
N THR A 350 -10.40 -2.76 -0.80
CA THR A 350 -10.94 -1.48 -1.27
C THR A 350 -10.97 -1.45 -2.78
N MET A 351 -9.83 -1.70 -3.43
CA MET A 351 -9.69 -1.74 -4.89
C MET A 351 -10.60 -2.79 -5.53
N ALA A 352 -10.66 -3.98 -4.93
CA ALA A 352 -11.48 -5.08 -5.38
C ALA A 352 -12.98 -4.76 -5.30
N SER A 353 -13.42 -3.94 -4.35
CA SER A 353 -14.83 -3.55 -4.23
C SER A 353 -15.26 -2.43 -5.19
N LEU A 354 -14.31 -1.74 -5.84
CA LEU A 354 -14.62 -0.56 -6.67
C LEU A 354 -15.55 -0.86 -7.84
N PRO A 355 -15.35 -1.92 -8.66
CA PRO A 355 -16.24 -2.17 -9.79
C PRO A 355 -17.67 -2.49 -9.35
N SER A 356 -17.84 -3.07 -8.16
CA SER A 356 -19.17 -3.28 -7.57
C SER A 356 -19.85 -1.97 -7.18
N ARG A 357 -19.10 -1.07 -6.53
CA ARG A 357 -19.61 0.25 -6.11
C ARG A 357 -19.90 1.18 -7.29
N ILE A 358 -19.04 1.14 -8.32
CA ILE A 358 -19.05 2.07 -9.45
C ILE A 358 -19.96 1.58 -10.57
N TYR A 359 -19.87 0.29 -10.95
CA TYR A 359 -20.54 -0.25 -12.12
C TYR A 359 -21.71 -1.19 -11.81
N GLY A 360 -21.85 -1.64 -10.56
CA GLY A 360 -22.82 -2.66 -10.20
C GLY A 360 -22.39 -4.07 -10.62
N MET A 361 -21.09 -4.33 -10.71
CA MET A 361 -20.56 -5.69 -10.86
C MET A 361 -20.80 -6.50 -9.56
N GLY A 362 -21.13 -7.78 -9.70
CA GLY A 362 -21.30 -8.72 -8.59
C GLY A 362 -20.00 -8.90 -7.79
N ILE A 363 -20.13 -9.08 -6.47
CA ILE A 363 -18.99 -9.20 -5.56
C ILE A 363 -18.12 -10.42 -5.89
N ASP A 364 -18.76 -11.48 -6.38
CA ASP A 364 -18.13 -12.71 -6.86
C ASP A 364 -17.17 -12.43 -8.03
N ASN A 365 -17.66 -11.76 -9.08
CA ASN A 365 -16.86 -11.33 -10.23
C ASN A 365 -15.71 -10.41 -9.79
N THR A 366 -16.00 -9.40 -8.96
CA THR A 366 -14.98 -8.44 -8.55
C THR A 366 -13.89 -9.06 -7.69
N GLY A 367 -14.27 -9.94 -6.75
CA GLY A 367 -13.34 -10.62 -5.87
C GLY A 367 -12.41 -11.56 -6.62
N PHE A 368 -12.97 -12.37 -7.51
CA PHE A 368 -12.19 -13.29 -8.35
C PHE A 368 -11.21 -12.55 -9.27
N LEU A 369 -11.69 -11.57 -10.05
CA LEU A 369 -10.86 -10.86 -11.03
C LEU A 369 -9.74 -10.05 -10.37
N SER A 370 -10.02 -9.44 -9.22
CA SER A 370 -9.01 -8.70 -8.44
C SER A 370 -7.95 -9.64 -7.89
N THR A 371 -8.36 -10.81 -7.39
CA THR A 371 -7.42 -11.82 -6.88
C THR A 371 -6.57 -12.39 -8.01
N LEU A 372 -7.19 -12.71 -9.15
CA LEU A 372 -6.48 -13.18 -10.33
C LEU A 372 -5.43 -12.15 -10.76
N GLY A 373 -5.80 -10.87 -10.90
CA GLY A 373 -4.87 -9.80 -11.26
C GLY A 373 -3.71 -9.63 -10.25
N ALA A 374 -4.00 -9.68 -8.95
CA ALA A 374 -3.00 -9.61 -7.89
C ALA A 374 -2.02 -10.79 -7.91
N VAL A 375 -2.50 -11.99 -8.23
CA VAL A 375 -1.69 -13.20 -8.21
C VAL A 375 -0.92 -13.41 -9.52
N THR A 376 -1.58 -13.24 -10.67
CA THR A 376 -0.96 -13.52 -11.97
C THR A 376 -0.09 -12.38 -12.47
N SER A 377 -0.37 -11.13 -12.05
CA SER A 377 0.26 -9.93 -12.63
C SER A 377 0.66 -8.89 -11.58
N GLY A 378 0.51 -9.23 -10.31
CA GLY A 378 0.74 -8.37 -9.15
C GLY A 378 1.67 -8.98 -8.11
N ASP A 379 1.64 -8.41 -6.91
CA ASP A 379 2.47 -8.81 -5.77
C ASP A 379 1.72 -9.67 -4.73
N LEU A 380 0.66 -10.36 -5.17
CA LEU A 380 -0.34 -11.06 -4.36
C LEU A 380 -1.32 -10.14 -3.63
N THR A 381 -1.01 -8.86 -3.45
CA THR A 381 -1.85 -7.91 -2.70
C THR A 381 -2.31 -6.71 -3.53
N LYS A 382 -1.58 -6.39 -4.60
CA LYS A 382 -1.83 -5.26 -5.50
C LYS A 382 -1.38 -5.64 -6.90
N TRP A 383 -1.98 -4.99 -7.89
CA TRP A 383 -1.60 -5.13 -9.29
C TRP A 383 -1.65 -3.78 -9.99
N SER A 384 -0.87 -3.65 -11.06
CA SER A 384 -0.98 -2.52 -11.97
C SER A 384 -2.06 -2.82 -13.00
N ILE A 385 -3.02 -1.91 -13.17
CA ILE A 385 -3.97 -1.95 -14.30
C ILE A 385 -3.30 -1.61 -15.64
N GLY A 386 -2.04 -1.17 -15.59
CA GLY A 386 -1.18 -0.87 -16.73
C GLY A 386 0.05 -1.79 -16.81
N GLY A 387 1.20 -1.20 -17.14
CA GLY A 387 2.49 -1.90 -17.20
C GLY A 387 3.15 -2.12 -15.83
N PRO A 388 4.42 -2.59 -15.79
CA PRO A 388 5.10 -2.95 -14.56
C PRO A 388 5.23 -1.74 -13.62
N PRO A 389 4.85 -1.85 -12.34
CA PRO A 389 4.93 -0.74 -11.39
C PRO A 389 6.36 -0.37 -10.97
N GLY A 390 7.37 -1.17 -11.36
CA GLY A 390 8.79 -0.99 -11.01
C GLY A 390 9.17 -1.56 -9.64
N GLY A 391 10.41 -2.07 -9.50
CA GLY A 391 10.95 -2.62 -8.24
C GLY A 391 10.68 -4.11 -8.00
N SER A 392 11.62 -4.80 -7.33
CA SER A 392 11.45 -6.20 -6.83
C SER A 392 11.20 -6.15 -5.33
N LEU A 393 10.15 -6.81 -4.84
CA LEU A 393 9.72 -6.79 -3.44
C LEU A 393 10.73 -7.41 -2.45
N LEU A 394 11.66 -8.24 -2.94
CA LEU A 394 12.69 -8.91 -2.14
C LEU A 394 14.07 -8.81 -2.78
N GLY A 395 14.48 -7.60 -3.19
CA GLY A 395 15.88 -7.34 -3.56
C GLY A 395 16.47 -8.28 -4.64
N GLY A 396 15.65 -8.71 -5.61
CA GLY A 396 16.09 -9.58 -6.71
C GLY A 396 15.88 -11.09 -6.52
N LEU A 397 15.35 -11.55 -5.37
CA LEU A 397 15.00 -12.96 -5.16
C LEU A 397 13.65 -13.34 -5.80
N LEU A 398 12.74 -12.38 -5.98
CA LEU A 398 11.45 -12.58 -6.67
C LEU A 398 11.40 -11.76 -7.96
N SER A 399 10.74 -12.32 -8.98
CA SER A 399 10.50 -11.59 -10.23
C SER A 399 9.55 -10.41 -9.99
N PRO A 400 9.80 -9.24 -10.61
CA PRO A 400 8.92 -8.08 -10.43
C PRO A 400 7.55 -8.33 -11.08
N PRO A 401 6.46 -7.78 -10.51
CA PRO A 401 5.14 -7.85 -11.13
C PRO A 401 5.12 -7.11 -12.48
N GLN A 402 4.40 -7.66 -13.45
CA GLN A 402 4.39 -7.12 -14.82
C GLN A 402 3.18 -6.22 -15.14
N GLY A 403 2.12 -6.28 -14.32
CA GLY A 403 0.87 -5.55 -14.58
C GLY A 403 0.04 -6.18 -15.70
N LEU A 404 -1.20 -5.70 -15.87
CA LEU A 404 -2.16 -6.28 -16.81
C LEU A 404 -1.74 -6.15 -18.28
N TRP A 405 -0.96 -5.12 -18.67
CA TRP A 405 -0.51 -4.98 -20.07
C TRP A 405 0.38 -6.12 -20.57
N TYR A 406 1.03 -6.86 -19.67
CA TYR A 406 1.98 -7.93 -20.00
C TYR A 406 1.49 -9.29 -19.49
N SER A 407 0.17 -9.45 -19.39
CA SER A 407 -0.49 -10.64 -18.86
C SER A 407 -1.08 -11.55 -19.95
N HIS A 408 -0.52 -11.52 -21.17
CA HIS A 408 -1.08 -12.24 -22.32
C HIS A 408 -1.25 -13.74 -22.01
N ASN A 409 -2.43 -14.28 -22.35
CA ASN A 409 -2.88 -15.64 -22.01
C ASN A 409 -3.02 -15.96 -20.50
N LYS A 410 -2.96 -14.95 -19.63
CA LYS A 410 -3.29 -15.04 -18.20
C LYS A 410 -4.50 -14.18 -17.85
N TYR A 411 -4.53 -12.96 -18.40
CA TYR A 411 -5.60 -11.98 -18.22
C TYR A 411 -5.83 -11.22 -19.54
N GLU A 412 -4.78 -10.63 -20.12
CA GLU A 412 -4.81 -10.07 -21.48
C GLU A 412 -4.90 -11.19 -22.53
N LYS A 413 -5.57 -10.94 -23.66
CA LYS A 413 -6.02 -11.95 -24.61
C LYS A 413 -6.33 -11.38 -26.01
N ASP A 414 -6.11 -12.19 -27.05
CA ASP A 414 -6.47 -11.90 -28.45
C ASP A 414 -8.00 -11.69 -28.62
N THR A 415 -8.48 -11.07 -29.71
CA THR A 415 -9.91 -10.77 -29.98
C THR A 415 -10.53 -9.68 -29.10
N SER A 416 -9.72 -8.76 -28.55
CA SER A 416 -10.17 -7.70 -27.64
C SER A 416 -11.25 -6.79 -28.25
N VAL A 417 -12.10 -6.19 -27.41
CA VAL A 417 -13.19 -5.29 -27.90
C VAL A 417 -12.60 -4.13 -28.73
N GLY A 418 -11.60 -3.45 -28.17
CA GLY A 418 -10.94 -2.31 -28.80
C GLY A 418 -9.42 -2.45 -28.94
N GLY A 419 -8.75 -3.20 -28.06
CA GLY A 419 -7.31 -3.47 -28.16
C GLY A 419 -6.96 -4.37 -29.36
N GLY A 420 -5.69 -4.38 -29.77
CA GLY A 420 -5.20 -5.26 -30.82
C GLY A 420 -4.64 -6.58 -30.27
N ASP A 421 -4.46 -7.58 -31.14
CA ASP A 421 -3.81 -8.83 -30.77
C ASP A 421 -2.31 -8.61 -30.58
N MET A 422 -1.76 -9.08 -29.45
CA MET A 422 -0.37 -8.85 -29.04
C MET A 422 0.64 -9.11 -30.16
N TYR A 423 0.48 -10.20 -30.91
CA TYR A 423 1.41 -10.58 -31.97
C TYR A 423 1.31 -9.72 -33.24
N THR A 424 0.15 -9.11 -33.48
CA THR A 424 -0.07 -8.21 -34.64
C THR A 424 0.37 -6.79 -34.37
N THR A 425 0.34 -6.37 -33.10
CA THR A 425 0.68 -5.02 -32.64
C THR A 425 2.09 -4.92 -32.03
N LYS A 426 2.95 -5.92 -32.25
CA LYS A 426 4.34 -5.95 -31.76
C LYS A 426 4.43 -5.81 -30.23
N GLY A 427 3.49 -6.42 -29.50
CA GLY A 427 3.44 -6.43 -28.04
C GLY A 427 2.53 -5.37 -27.43
N ASP A 428 1.90 -4.51 -28.23
CA ASP A 428 0.95 -3.51 -27.75
C ASP A 428 -0.51 -4.01 -27.86
N ALA A 429 -0.92 -4.83 -26.91
CA ALA A 429 -2.29 -5.34 -26.85
C ALA A 429 -3.26 -4.43 -26.08
N HIS A 430 -2.75 -3.36 -25.45
CA HIS A 430 -3.52 -2.53 -24.52
C HIS A 430 -3.99 -1.21 -25.13
N THR A 431 -3.30 -0.68 -26.13
CA THR A 431 -3.73 0.56 -26.81
C THR A 431 -4.98 0.32 -27.64
N LEU A 432 -6.00 1.15 -27.45
CA LEU A 432 -7.21 1.16 -28.24
C LEU A 432 -6.89 1.36 -29.74
N GLN A 433 -7.26 0.38 -30.56
CA GLN A 433 -7.18 0.45 -32.01
C GLN A 433 -8.49 1.05 -32.54
N ILE A 434 -8.39 2.21 -33.18
CA ILE A 434 -9.59 2.94 -33.64
C ILE A 434 -10.41 2.11 -34.63
N GLU A 435 -9.76 1.26 -35.42
CA GLU A 435 -10.40 0.37 -36.39
C GLU A 435 -11.26 -0.70 -35.70
N ASN A 436 -10.84 -1.20 -34.53
CA ASN A 436 -11.62 -2.15 -33.75
C ASN A 436 -12.83 -1.47 -33.11
N PHE A 437 -12.65 -0.26 -32.58
CA PHE A 437 -13.77 0.52 -32.06
C PHE A 437 -14.78 0.89 -33.16
N GLN A 438 -14.29 1.33 -34.32
CA GLN A 438 -15.15 1.66 -35.46
C GLN A 438 -15.95 0.44 -35.93
N ALA A 439 -15.33 -0.75 -35.96
CA ALA A 439 -16.03 -1.98 -36.32
C ALA A 439 -17.21 -2.30 -35.38
N LEU A 440 -17.06 -2.08 -34.07
CA LEU A 440 -18.17 -2.18 -33.11
C LEU A 440 -19.21 -1.08 -33.37
N TYR A 441 -18.75 0.17 -33.50
CA TYR A 441 -19.59 1.35 -33.65
C TYR A 441 -20.51 1.23 -34.88
N ASP A 442 -19.98 0.69 -35.98
CA ASP A 442 -20.66 0.56 -37.27
C ASP A 442 -21.77 -0.50 -37.27
N LEU A 443 -21.79 -1.43 -36.31
CA LEU A 443 -22.89 -2.40 -36.16
C LEU A 443 -24.24 -1.75 -35.86
N GLN A 444 -24.24 -0.48 -35.45
CA GLN A 444 -25.44 0.32 -35.19
C GLN A 444 -25.46 1.62 -36.00
N LYS A 445 -24.71 1.71 -37.11
CA LYS A 445 -24.62 2.95 -37.89
C LYS A 445 -25.97 3.41 -38.46
N ASP A 446 -26.79 2.45 -38.89
CA ASP A 446 -28.09 2.69 -39.55
C ASP A 446 -29.27 2.54 -38.57
N ALA A 447 -29.01 2.30 -37.28
CA ALA A 447 -30.06 2.15 -36.27
C ALA A 447 -30.67 3.52 -35.95
N ALA A 448 -32.02 3.60 -35.97
CA ALA A 448 -32.74 4.80 -35.57
C ALA A 448 -32.47 5.17 -34.10
N ASP A 449 -32.47 4.15 -33.23
CA ASP A 449 -32.17 4.26 -31.80
C ASP A 449 -31.03 3.29 -31.44
N PRO A 450 -29.75 3.68 -31.62
CA PRO A 450 -28.61 2.80 -31.37
C PRO A 450 -28.54 2.29 -29.93
N ASN A 451 -28.49 0.97 -29.77
CA ASN A 451 -28.26 0.32 -28.48
C ASN A 451 -27.26 -0.83 -28.64
N TYR A 452 -26.04 -0.65 -28.12
CA TYR A 452 -24.98 -1.65 -28.15
C TYR A 452 -25.17 -2.69 -27.03
N ASN A 453 -26.23 -3.50 -27.16
CA ASN A 453 -26.56 -4.55 -26.21
C ASN A 453 -25.67 -5.81 -26.40
N VAL A 454 -25.91 -6.84 -25.58
CA VAL A 454 -25.15 -8.11 -25.62
C VAL A 454 -25.14 -8.75 -27.01
N ALA A 455 -26.23 -8.69 -27.77
CA ALA A 455 -26.28 -9.27 -29.12
C ALA A 455 -25.35 -8.55 -30.10
N VAL A 456 -25.30 -7.21 -30.03
CA VAL A 456 -24.38 -6.40 -30.84
C VAL A 456 -22.93 -6.71 -30.46
N PHE A 457 -22.64 -6.83 -29.17
CA PHE A 457 -21.31 -7.18 -28.69
C PHE A 457 -20.91 -8.62 -29.02
N ASN A 458 -21.84 -9.57 -29.05
CA ASN A 458 -21.58 -10.95 -29.50
C ASN A 458 -21.23 -10.99 -30.99
N GLN A 459 -21.93 -10.20 -31.81
CA GLN A 459 -21.57 -10.06 -33.23
C GLN A 459 -20.19 -9.42 -33.40
N HIS A 460 -19.87 -8.38 -32.62
CA HIS A 460 -18.53 -7.79 -32.63
C HIS A 460 -17.46 -8.79 -32.20
N HIS A 461 -17.72 -9.58 -31.15
CA HIS A 461 -16.80 -10.61 -30.69
C HIS A 461 -16.51 -11.64 -31.78
N ALA A 462 -17.54 -12.10 -32.51
CA ALA A 462 -17.38 -12.97 -33.67
C ALA A 462 -16.52 -12.32 -34.77
N ASN A 463 -16.75 -11.04 -35.07
CA ASN A 463 -15.96 -10.30 -36.05
C ASN A 463 -14.48 -10.19 -35.62
N GLN A 464 -14.22 -9.94 -34.34
CA GLN A 464 -12.87 -9.88 -33.78
C GLN A 464 -12.19 -11.26 -33.85
N TRP A 465 -12.93 -12.34 -33.59
CA TRP A 465 -12.44 -13.71 -33.76
C TRP A 465 -12.04 -14.00 -35.21
N ASP A 466 -12.89 -13.67 -36.18
CA ASP A 466 -12.61 -13.85 -37.61
C ASP A 466 -11.42 -12.99 -38.05
N LYS A 467 -11.30 -11.77 -37.52
CA LYS A 467 -10.16 -10.90 -37.76
C LYS A 467 -8.86 -11.53 -37.24
N SER A 468 -8.84 -12.02 -35.99
CA SER A 468 -7.66 -12.67 -35.41
C SER A 468 -7.27 -13.91 -36.21
N LEU A 469 -8.25 -14.73 -36.62
CA LEU A 469 -8.02 -15.86 -37.51
C LEU A 469 -7.32 -15.44 -38.81
N ALA A 470 -7.81 -14.38 -39.45
CA ALA A 470 -7.34 -13.93 -40.75
C ALA A 470 -6.01 -13.16 -40.72
N THR A 471 -5.66 -12.54 -39.59
CA THR A 471 -4.54 -11.58 -39.52
C THR A 471 -3.41 -12.00 -38.59
N ASN A 472 -3.69 -12.82 -37.58
CA ASN A 472 -2.72 -13.20 -36.56
C ASN A 472 -2.27 -14.66 -36.75
N PRO A 473 -1.08 -14.95 -37.32
CA PRO A 473 -0.58 -16.32 -37.46
C PRO A 473 -0.31 -17.03 -36.12
N TYR A 474 -0.32 -16.27 -35.03
CA TYR A 474 -0.17 -16.74 -33.66
C TYR A 474 -1.45 -16.62 -32.84
N PHE A 475 -2.61 -16.42 -33.48
CA PHE A 475 -3.90 -16.36 -32.81
C PHE A 475 -4.08 -17.57 -31.90
N PHE A 476 -4.31 -17.32 -30.61
CA PHE A 476 -4.63 -18.36 -29.63
C PHE A 476 -5.89 -17.98 -28.86
N TYR A 477 -6.89 -18.85 -28.95
CA TYR A 477 -8.16 -18.74 -28.26
C TYR A 477 -8.20 -19.84 -27.18
N GLY A 478 -7.68 -19.48 -25.99
CA GLY A 478 -7.41 -20.42 -24.91
C GLY A 478 -8.64 -20.81 -24.08
N PRO A 479 -8.52 -21.86 -23.24
CA PRO A 479 -9.63 -22.35 -22.41
C PRO A 479 -10.21 -21.31 -21.45
N PHE A 480 -9.37 -20.49 -20.82
CA PHE A 480 -9.81 -19.41 -19.93
C PHE A 480 -9.84 -18.05 -20.62
N THR A 481 -8.74 -17.64 -21.25
CA THR A 481 -8.64 -16.31 -21.86
C THR A 481 -9.52 -16.12 -23.11
N GLY A 482 -9.69 -17.18 -23.91
CA GLY A 482 -10.60 -17.19 -25.05
C GLY A 482 -12.05 -17.26 -24.60
N ILE A 483 -12.46 -18.36 -23.95
CA ILE A 483 -13.87 -18.58 -23.63
C ILE A 483 -14.39 -17.58 -22.59
N ALA A 484 -13.69 -17.39 -21.46
CA ALA A 484 -14.19 -16.57 -20.35
C ALA A 484 -13.78 -15.11 -20.49
N VAL A 485 -12.48 -14.80 -20.57
CA VAL A 485 -12.03 -13.40 -20.49
C VAL A 485 -12.40 -12.60 -21.74
N SER A 486 -12.36 -13.22 -22.93
CA SER A 486 -12.81 -12.57 -24.16
C SER A 486 -14.28 -12.18 -24.10
N THR A 487 -15.10 -13.13 -23.68
CA THR A 487 -16.54 -12.93 -23.57
C THR A 487 -16.85 -11.92 -22.47
N ALA A 488 -16.17 -12.02 -21.33
CA ALA A 488 -16.31 -11.06 -20.23
C ALA A 488 -16.02 -9.63 -20.68
N GLY A 489 -14.97 -9.39 -21.48
CA GLY A 489 -14.68 -8.05 -22.00
C GLY A 489 -15.85 -7.46 -22.82
N HIS A 490 -16.49 -8.27 -23.65
CA HIS A 490 -17.64 -7.86 -24.47
C HIS A 490 -18.92 -7.71 -23.63
N ALA A 491 -19.22 -8.69 -22.79
CA ALA A 491 -20.43 -8.73 -21.97
C ALA A 491 -20.41 -7.66 -20.87
N PHE A 492 -19.26 -7.41 -20.24
CA PHE A 492 -19.09 -6.31 -19.29
C PHE A 492 -19.28 -4.97 -19.97
N ALA A 493 -18.72 -4.74 -21.16
CA ALA A 493 -18.97 -3.49 -21.88
C ALA A 493 -20.46 -3.31 -22.18
N ALA A 494 -21.14 -4.34 -22.68
CA ALA A 494 -22.58 -4.29 -22.96
C ALA A 494 -23.44 -3.99 -21.72
N ASN A 495 -23.15 -4.66 -20.59
CA ASN A 495 -24.01 -4.64 -19.40
C ASN A 495 -23.60 -3.58 -18.37
N LEU A 496 -22.32 -3.24 -18.26
CA LEU A 496 -21.79 -2.38 -17.20
C LEU A 496 -21.48 -0.96 -17.68
N PHE A 497 -21.39 -0.72 -18.99
CA PHE A 497 -21.32 0.64 -19.55
C PHE A 497 -22.70 1.18 -19.92
N ALA A 498 -23.72 0.34 -20.04
CA ALA A 498 -25.09 0.78 -20.28
C ALA A 498 -25.58 1.73 -19.17
N ASN A 499 -26.37 2.73 -19.54
CA ASN A 499 -26.96 3.66 -18.59
C ASN A 499 -28.27 3.09 -18.03
N HIS A 500 -28.31 2.77 -16.74
CA HIS A 500 -29.46 2.20 -16.03
C HIS A 500 -30.31 3.30 -15.36
N SER A 501 -30.75 4.28 -16.14
CA SER A 501 -31.60 5.36 -15.64
C SER A 501 -33.00 4.84 -15.30
N ALA A 502 -33.82 5.68 -14.66
CA ALA A 502 -35.21 5.32 -14.35
C ALA A 502 -36.04 5.01 -15.62
N GLU A 503 -35.70 5.66 -16.74
CA GLU A 503 -36.33 5.49 -18.05
C GLU A 503 -35.83 4.25 -18.80
N SER A 504 -34.67 3.70 -18.42
CA SER A 504 -34.05 2.53 -19.04
C SER A 504 -33.40 1.64 -17.98
N PRO A 505 -34.19 1.02 -17.09
CA PRO A 505 -33.66 0.24 -15.96
C PRO A 505 -32.86 -0.98 -16.40
N ASP A 506 -33.19 -1.56 -17.57
CA ASP A 506 -32.46 -2.68 -18.17
C ASP A 506 -31.14 -2.26 -18.84
N GLY A 507 -30.88 -0.94 -18.92
CA GLY A 507 -29.66 -0.37 -19.47
C GLY A 507 -29.79 0.03 -20.94
N LEU A 508 -29.37 1.25 -21.25
CA LEU A 508 -29.21 1.75 -22.62
C LEU A 508 -27.75 2.17 -22.87
N LEU A 509 -27.06 1.47 -23.78
CA LEU A 509 -25.73 1.85 -24.23
C LEU A 509 -25.82 2.49 -25.60
N ASN A 510 -25.94 3.82 -25.65
CA ASN A 510 -25.99 4.56 -26.90
C ASN A 510 -24.59 4.98 -27.39
N LYS A 511 -24.52 5.60 -28.58
CA LYS A 511 -23.27 6.06 -29.22
C LYS A 511 -22.45 7.00 -28.32
N GLU A 512 -23.08 7.93 -27.60
CA GLU A 512 -22.37 8.89 -26.75
C GLU A 512 -21.78 8.24 -25.50
N VAL A 513 -22.54 7.36 -24.86
CA VAL A 513 -22.07 6.60 -23.70
C VAL A 513 -20.92 5.68 -24.09
N LEU A 514 -21.06 4.95 -25.20
CA LEU A 514 -19.99 4.08 -25.73
C LEU A 514 -18.70 4.86 -26.02
N LYS A 515 -18.80 6.00 -26.72
CA LYS A 515 -17.65 6.87 -26.99
C LYS A 515 -16.98 7.37 -25.71
N SER A 516 -17.76 7.76 -24.70
CA SER A 516 -17.22 8.26 -23.43
C SER A 516 -16.38 7.20 -22.70
N PHE A 517 -16.88 5.96 -22.61
CA PHE A 517 -16.17 4.88 -21.92
C PHE A 517 -14.87 4.48 -22.60
N PHE A 518 -14.83 4.49 -23.94
CA PHE A 518 -13.62 4.18 -24.71
C PHE A 518 -12.73 5.40 -24.97
N GLY A 519 -13.08 6.59 -24.48
CA GLY A 519 -12.31 7.82 -24.72
C GLY A 519 -12.27 8.22 -26.20
N VAL A 520 -13.34 8.01 -26.95
CA VAL A 520 -13.45 8.33 -28.38
C VAL A 520 -14.24 9.62 -28.59
N THR A 521 -13.89 10.38 -29.62
CA THR A 521 -14.62 11.60 -30.03
C THR A 521 -14.74 11.70 -31.55
N GLY A 522 -15.53 12.65 -32.04
CA GLY A 522 -15.75 12.90 -33.46
C GLY A 522 -17.13 12.49 -33.97
N SER A 523 -17.38 12.78 -35.25
CA SER A 523 -18.56 12.28 -35.98
C SER A 523 -18.35 10.84 -36.43
N ASP A 524 -19.42 10.16 -36.81
CA ASP A 524 -19.42 8.73 -37.20
C ASP A 524 -18.36 8.36 -38.25
N ASN A 525 -18.03 9.28 -39.17
CA ASN A 525 -17.03 9.08 -40.23
C ASN A 525 -15.63 9.64 -39.89
N SER A 526 -15.44 10.19 -38.69
CA SER A 526 -14.23 10.91 -38.30
C SER A 526 -13.87 10.64 -36.82
N LEU A 527 -14.09 9.41 -36.36
CA LEU A 527 -13.79 9.04 -34.98
C LEU A 527 -12.28 9.06 -34.71
N ARG A 528 -11.91 9.49 -33.51
CA ARG A 528 -10.51 9.48 -33.03
C ARG A 528 -10.44 9.18 -31.54
N VAL A 529 -9.37 8.51 -31.14
CA VAL A 529 -9.07 8.22 -29.73
C VAL A 529 -8.52 9.47 -29.04
N LEU A 530 -8.92 9.68 -27.79
CA LEU A 530 -8.35 10.63 -26.85
C LEU A 530 -7.70 9.82 -25.70
N PRO A 531 -6.41 9.49 -25.80
CA PRO A 531 -5.73 8.67 -24.79
C PRO A 531 -5.91 9.24 -23.37
N GLY A 532 -6.30 8.38 -22.43
CA GLY A 532 -6.52 8.76 -21.03
C GLY A 532 -7.81 9.53 -20.74
N GLN A 533 -8.74 9.65 -21.71
CA GLN A 533 -10.04 10.30 -21.53
C GLN A 533 -11.23 9.34 -21.39
N GLU A 534 -10.96 8.06 -21.12
CA GLU A 534 -11.97 7.09 -20.71
C GLU A 534 -12.68 7.59 -19.45
N ARG A 535 -14.00 7.75 -19.49
CA ARG A 535 -14.75 8.29 -18.36
C ARG A 535 -16.21 7.85 -18.35
N ILE A 536 -16.75 7.74 -17.14
CA ILE A 536 -18.19 7.67 -16.92
C ILE A 536 -18.82 8.98 -17.42
N PRO A 537 -19.78 8.94 -18.34
CA PRO A 537 -20.41 10.15 -18.86
C PRO A 537 -21.28 10.83 -17.79
N ASN A 538 -21.56 12.12 -17.99
CA ASN A 538 -22.51 12.84 -17.14
C ASN A 538 -23.91 12.22 -17.25
N ASN A 539 -24.70 12.26 -16.17
CA ASN A 539 -26.06 11.71 -16.10
C ASN A 539 -26.14 10.21 -16.42
N TRP A 540 -25.11 9.46 -16.00
CA TRP A 540 -25.04 8.01 -16.11
C TRP A 540 -25.32 7.34 -14.78
N TYR A 541 -26.10 6.27 -14.80
CA TYR A 541 -26.50 5.49 -13.63
C TYR A 541 -26.03 4.05 -13.79
N ARG A 542 -25.35 3.54 -12.76
CA ARG A 542 -24.87 2.16 -12.71
C ARG A 542 -26.00 1.14 -12.59
N ARG A 543 -25.72 -0.11 -12.96
CA ARG A 543 -26.57 -1.26 -12.61
C ARG A 543 -26.77 -1.36 -11.10
N SER A 544 -27.96 -1.78 -10.68
CA SER A 544 -28.30 -1.90 -9.26
C SER A 544 -27.47 -2.98 -8.56
N ASN A 545 -26.92 -2.68 -7.39
CA ASN A 545 -26.19 -3.65 -6.57
C ASN A 545 -27.08 -4.75 -6.00
N LEU A 546 -28.41 -4.57 -5.99
CA LEU A 546 -29.36 -5.61 -5.57
C LEU A 546 -29.42 -6.77 -6.59
N VAL A 547 -29.06 -6.50 -7.84
CA VAL A 547 -29.05 -7.44 -8.97
C VAL A 547 -27.74 -7.28 -9.76
N GLY A 548 -26.63 -7.14 -9.04
CA GLY A 548 -25.32 -6.90 -9.65
C GLY A 548 -24.94 -8.00 -10.66
N TYR A 549 -24.15 -7.65 -11.68
CA TYR A 549 -23.74 -8.60 -12.72
C TYR A 549 -22.81 -9.67 -12.13
N ALA A 550 -23.34 -10.86 -11.88
CA ALA A 550 -22.67 -11.97 -11.20
C ALA A 550 -22.06 -12.97 -12.21
N PHE A 551 -21.38 -14.02 -11.72
CA PHE A 551 -20.82 -15.05 -12.59
C PHE A 551 -21.87 -15.81 -13.40
N GLN A 552 -23.09 -15.91 -12.87
CA GLN A 552 -24.20 -16.56 -13.56
C GLN A 552 -24.67 -15.75 -14.78
N ASP A 553 -24.68 -14.42 -14.68
CA ASP A 553 -24.94 -13.55 -15.83
C ASP A 553 -23.86 -13.73 -16.90
N LEU A 554 -22.58 -13.76 -16.50
CA LEU A 554 -21.46 -14.01 -17.42
C LEU A 554 -21.57 -15.36 -18.13
N ALA A 555 -21.92 -16.42 -17.39
CA ALA A 555 -22.11 -17.74 -17.95
C ALA A 555 -23.26 -17.76 -18.97
N ALA A 556 -24.39 -17.11 -18.66
CA ALA A 556 -25.52 -17.00 -19.57
C ALA A 556 -25.17 -16.22 -20.84
N ASP A 557 -24.49 -15.08 -20.73
CA ASP A 557 -24.02 -14.28 -21.88
C ASP A 557 -23.01 -15.06 -22.73
N THR A 558 -22.15 -15.85 -22.10
CA THR A 558 -21.19 -16.72 -22.81
C THR A 558 -21.92 -17.81 -23.60
N ILE A 559 -22.91 -18.48 -23.01
CA ILE A 559 -23.72 -19.49 -23.70
C ILE A 559 -24.48 -18.83 -24.86
N ALA A 560 -25.09 -17.67 -24.65
CA ALA A 560 -25.81 -16.94 -25.69
C ALA A 560 -24.88 -16.56 -26.87
N GLY A 561 -23.66 -16.11 -26.58
CA GLY A 561 -22.63 -15.82 -27.57
C GLY A 561 -22.23 -17.05 -28.39
N ILE A 562 -21.99 -18.18 -27.72
CA ILE A 562 -21.65 -19.46 -28.39
C ILE A 562 -22.80 -19.96 -29.26
N LEU A 563 -24.04 -19.86 -28.79
CA LEU A 563 -25.22 -20.28 -29.57
C LEU A 563 -25.43 -19.41 -30.82
N ALA A 564 -25.17 -18.10 -30.72
CA ALA A 564 -25.23 -17.19 -31.86
C ALA A 564 -24.05 -17.37 -32.83
N HIS A 565 -22.86 -17.63 -32.28
CA HIS A 565 -21.59 -17.72 -32.99
C HIS A 565 -20.75 -18.90 -32.46
N PRO A 566 -20.94 -20.12 -33.01
CA PRO A 566 -20.31 -21.34 -32.50
C PRO A 566 -18.78 -21.29 -32.39
N GLN A 567 -18.12 -20.48 -33.21
CA GLN A 567 -16.67 -20.29 -33.16
C GLN A 567 -16.19 -19.76 -31.80
N LEU A 568 -17.02 -19.00 -31.08
CA LEU A 568 -16.70 -18.44 -29.76
C LEU A 568 -16.59 -19.51 -28.66
N GLY A 569 -17.09 -20.73 -28.92
CA GLY A 569 -16.95 -21.90 -28.04
C GLY A 569 -15.75 -22.78 -28.37
N SER A 570 -14.92 -22.38 -29.33
CA SER A 570 -13.73 -23.14 -29.73
C SER A 570 -12.62 -23.03 -28.67
N ILE A 571 -11.71 -24.00 -28.65
CA ILE A 571 -10.42 -23.89 -27.97
C ILE A 571 -9.36 -24.25 -28.99
N GLY A 572 -8.36 -23.40 -29.19
CA GLY A 572 -7.32 -23.68 -30.17
C GLY A 572 -6.63 -22.44 -30.68
N GLY A 573 -6.05 -22.53 -31.88
CA GLY A 573 -5.33 -21.42 -32.45
C GLY A 573 -4.76 -21.71 -33.83
N ASN A 574 -4.25 -20.65 -34.44
CA ASN A 574 -3.47 -20.71 -35.68
C ASN A 574 -2.12 -21.40 -35.42
N VAL A 575 -1.68 -22.24 -36.36
CA VAL A 575 -0.43 -23.01 -36.28
C VAL A 575 0.72 -22.36 -37.06
N GLY A 576 0.93 -21.07 -36.81
CA GLY A 576 2.05 -20.31 -37.39
C GLY A 576 1.77 -19.70 -38.77
N LYS A 577 0.53 -19.80 -39.26
CA LYS A 577 0.01 -19.12 -40.45
C LYS A 577 -1.39 -18.59 -40.17
N THR A 578 -1.80 -17.53 -40.85
CA THR A 578 -3.18 -17.06 -40.80
C THR A 578 -4.12 -18.11 -41.41
N ASN A 579 -5.39 -18.10 -41.01
CA ASN A 579 -6.42 -19.05 -41.48
C ASN A 579 -6.00 -20.53 -41.34
N SER A 580 -5.34 -20.88 -40.23
CA SER A 580 -4.85 -22.24 -39.95
C SER A 580 -5.33 -22.76 -38.60
N PHE A 581 -6.51 -22.31 -38.16
CA PHE A 581 -7.03 -22.64 -36.84
C PHE A 581 -7.27 -24.13 -36.70
N ILE A 582 -6.69 -24.72 -35.67
CA ILE A 582 -6.92 -26.10 -35.28
C ILE A 582 -7.49 -26.11 -33.87
N GLY A 583 -8.60 -26.83 -33.69
CA GLY A 583 -9.22 -27.01 -32.40
C GLY A 583 -8.48 -27.99 -31.47
N VAL A 584 -8.81 -27.92 -30.20
CA VAL A 584 -8.53 -28.92 -29.18
C VAL A 584 -9.80 -29.73 -28.95
N ASN A 585 -9.69 -31.06 -28.94
CA ASN A 585 -10.79 -31.91 -28.56
C ASN A 585 -10.99 -31.85 -27.04
N LEU A 586 -12.19 -31.47 -26.60
CA LEU A 586 -12.47 -31.24 -25.18
C LEU A 586 -12.43 -32.54 -24.34
N ALA A 587 -12.83 -33.67 -24.92
CA ALA A 587 -12.76 -34.96 -24.23
C ALA A 587 -11.31 -35.37 -23.98
N ASP A 588 -10.44 -35.24 -24.98
CA ASP A 588 -9.01 -35.52 -24.82
C ASP A 588 -8.38 -34.55 -23.81
N PHE A 589 -8.77 -33.27 -23.87
CA PHE A 589 -8.20 -32.22 -23.03
C PHE A 589 -8.54 -32.34 -21.55
N THR A 590 -9.70 -32.93 -21.22
CA THR A 590 -10.18 -33.10 -19.85
C THR A 590 -10.08 -34.54 -19.35
N GLY A 591 -9.36 -35.42 -20.06
CA GLY A 591 -9.26 -36.84 -19.70
C GLY A 591 -10.60 -37.59 -19.73
N GLY A 592 -11.55 -37.12 -20.54
CA GLY A 592 -12.90 -37.68 -20.70
C GLY A 592 -13.94 -37.16 -19.72
N ILE A 593 -13.60 -36.24 -18.82
CA ILE A 593 -14.53 -35.68 -17.81
C ILE A 593 -15.62 -34.83 -18.49
N LEU A 594 -15.27 -34.03 -19.50
CA LEU A 594 -16.20 -33.20 -20.26
C LEU A 594 -16.01 -33.36 -21.77
N ASN A 595 -17.10 -33.31 -22.52
CA ASN A 595 -17.08 -33.18 -23.97
C ASN A 595 -17.90 -31.97 -24.45
N SER A 596 -17.83 -31.66 -25.74
CA SER A 596 -18.49 -30.48 -26.31
C SER A 596 -20.01 -30.47 -26.14
N ALA A 597 -20.66 -31.65 -26.11
CA ALA A 597 -22.11 -31.75 -25.90
C ALA A 597 -22.51 -31.48 -24.43
N GLN A 598 -21.60 -31.73 -23.49
CA GLN A 598 -21.81 -31.51 -22.05
C GLN A 598 -21.39 -30.10 -21.59
N LEU A 599 -20.47 -29.44 -22.30
CA LEU A 599 -19.88 -28.17 -21.86
C LEU A 599 -20.93 -27.09 -21.52
N LEU A 600 -22.00 -26.98 -22.32
CA LEU A 600 -23.03 -25.96 -22.14
C LEU A 600 -24.16 -26.39 -21.20
N GLN A 601 -24.06 -27.57 -20.57
CA GLN A 601 -25.09 -28.09 -19.66
C GLN A 601 -24.81 -27.61 -18.23
N GLY A 602 -25.83 -27.05 -17.57
CA GLY A 602 -25.74 -26.61 -16.18
C GLY A 602 -24.59 -25.63 -15.96
N ASN A 603 -23.76 -25.90 -14.94
CA ASN A 603 -22.59 -25.10 -14.58
C ASN A 603 -21.27 -25.60 -15.22
N ASN A 604 -21.30 -26.58 -16.14
CA ASN A 604 -20.10 -27.20 -16.69
C ASN A 604 -19.15 -26.18 -17.34
N LEU A 605 -19.68 -25.20 -18.07
CA LEU A 605 -18.88 -24.15 -18.72
C LEU A 605 -18.10 -23.30 -17.72
N ILE A 606 -18.79 -22.77 -16.70
CA ILE A 606 -18.14 -21.93 -15.70
C ILE A 606 -17.16 -22.75 -14.85
N CYS A 607 -17.49 -24.00 -14.54
CA CYS A 607 -16.60 -24.89 -13.81
C CYS A 607 -15.35 -25.25 -14.62
N PHE A 608 -15.50 -25.50 -15.92
CA PHE A 608 -14.38 -25.75 -16.83
C PHE A 608 -13.39 -24.58 -16.84
N VAL A 609 -13.88 -23.35 -17.09
CA VAL A 609 -12.99 -22.18 -17.19
C VAL A 609 -12.35 -21.83 -15.85
N MET A 610 -13.08 -21.97 -14.73
CA MET A 610 -12.55 -21.69 -13.39
C MET A 610 -11.55 -22.75 -12.92
N ASN A 611 -11.78 -24.03 -13.21
CA ASN A 611 -10.79 -25.08 -12.97
C ASN A 611 -9.53 -24.85 -13.81
N PHE A 612 -9.66 -24.34 -15.04
CA PHE A 612 -8.47 -24.04 -15.85
C PHE A 612 -7.68 -22.84 -15.30
N ALA A 613 -8.37 -21.81 -14.80
CA ALA A 613 -7.73 -20.60 -14.25
C ALA A 613 -6.77 -20.90 -13.09
N THR A 614 -6.99 -22.00 -12.36
CA THR A 614 -6.13 -22.43 -11.24
C THR A 614 -4.71 -22.82 -11.69
N GLN A 615 -4.52 -23.12 -12.97
CA GLN A 615 -3.23 -23.49 -13.54
C GLN A 615 -2.37 -22.29 -13.94
N CYS A 616 -2.92 -21.06 -13.86
CA CYS A 616 -2.17 -19.86 -14.18
C CYS A 616 -1.06 -19.64 -13.13
N GLN A 617 0.21 -19.78 -13.55
CA GLN A 617 1.35 -19.56 -12.66
C GLN A 617 1.53 -18.08 -12.31
N PRO A 618 1.72 -17.75 -11.02
CA PRO A 618 2.04 -16.39 -10.57
C PRO A 618 3.34 -15.84 -11.18
N ASP A 619 3.32 -14.57 -11.64
CA ASP A 619 4.50 -13.92 -12.22
C ASP A 619 5.69 -13.87 -11.26
N ILE A 620 5.40 -13.69 -9.97
CA ILE A 620 6.39 -13.52 -8.89
C ILE A 620 7.29 -14.75 -8.71
N LEU A 621 6.86 -15.95 -9.15
CA LEU A 621 7.56 -17.22 -8.98
C LEU A 621 8.51 -17.57 -10.14
N ASN A 622 8.58 -16.77 -11.19
CA ASN A 622 9.28 -17.07 -12.45
C ASN A 622 10.82 -17.12 -12.40
N GLY A 623 11.44 -17.36 -11.25
CA GLY A 623 12.90 -17.38 -11.14
C GLY A 623 13.55 -18.18 -10.02
N VAL A 624 12.85 -18.64 -8.98
CA VAL A 624 13.55 -19.14 -7.77
C VAL A 624 12.93 -20.38 -7.10
N PHE A 625 11.62 -20.64 -7.19
CA PHE A 625 11.02 -21.74 -6.42
C PHE A 625 10.79 -23.00 -7.23
N SER A 626 11.34 -24.12 -6.76
CA SER A 626 11.05 -25.47 -7.23
C SER A 626 9.73 -26.03 -6.70
N ASP A 627 9.07 -25.34 -5.76
CA ASP A 627 7.78 -25.70 -5.20
C ASP A 627 6.83 -24.47 -5.13
N PRO A 628 5.92 -24.32 -6.10
CA PRO A 628 4.98 -23.19 -6.20
C PRO A 628 3.90 -23.14 -5.11
N SER A 629 3.71 -24.23 -4.35
CA SER A 629 2.55 -24.45 -3.46
C SER A 629 2.45 -23.50 -2.27
N LYS A 630 3.56 -22.86 -1.86
CA LYS A 630 3.59 -21.96 -0.69
C LYS A 630 3.12 -20.53 -0.96
N ALA A 631 3.05 -20.11 -2.23
CA ALA A 631 2.68 -18.75 -2.61
C ALA A 631 1.24 -18.63 -3.17
N THR A 632 0.60 -19.76 -3.49
CA THR A 632 -0.74 -19.80 -4.12
C THR A 632 -1.89 -19.85 -3.11
N GLY A 633 -1.64 -19.99 -1.81
CA GLY A 633 -2.69 -20.19 -0.80
C GLY A 633 -3.84 -19.16 -0.81
N LEU A 634 -3.54 -17.88 -1.07
CA LEU A 634 -4.58 -16.85 -1.21
C LEU A 634 -5.46 -17.05 -2.46
N LEU A 635 -4.84 -17.44 -3.58
CA LEU A 635 -5.56 -17.78 -4.81
C LEU A 635 -6.39 -19.05 -4.59
N ASP A 636 -5.82 -20.06 -3.94
CA ASP A 636 -6.48 -21.33 -3.65
C ASP A 636 -7.70 -21.13 -2.73
N GLU A 637 -7.61 -20.25 -1.71
CA GLU A 637 -8.72 -19.90 -0.83
C GLU A 637 -9.85 -19.15 -1.56
N VAL A 638 -9.51 -18.12 -2.35
CA VAL A 638 -10.52 -17.38 -3.14
C VAL A 638 -11.15 -18.26 -4.20
N LEU A 639 -10.34 -19.06 -4.90
CA LEU A 639 -10.81 -20.03 -5.89
C LEU A 639 -11.71 -21.09 -5.23
N ALA A 640 -11.33 -21.64 -4.09
CA ALA A 640 -12.17 -22.59 -3.36
C ALA A 640 -13.50 -21.95 -2.95
N SER A 641 -13.50 -20.68 -2.52
CA SER A 641 -14.73 -19.94 -2.22
C SER A 641 -15.60 -19.72 -3.46
N VAL A 642 -15.01 -19.42 -4.62
CA VAL A 642 -15.75 -19.22 -5.88
C VAL A 642 -16.29 -20.55 -6.41
N LEU A 643 -15.45 -21.59 -6.47
CA LEU A 643 -15.81 -22.92 -6.97
C LEU A 643 -16.86 -23.60 -6.09
N SER A 644 -16.79 -23.45 -4.77
CA SER A 644 -17.81 -23.95 -3.83
C SER A 644 -19.15 -23.24 -4.03
N GLY A 645 -19.15 -21.91 -4.20
CA GLY A 645 -20.35 -21.13 -4.49
C GLY A 645 -21.03 -21.50 -5.82
N LEU A 646 -20.28 -22.06 -6.77
CA LEU A 646 -20.77 -22.48 -8.09
C LEU A 646 -21.20 -23.95 -8.15
N ASN A 647 -21.07 -24.72 -7.06
CA ASN A 647 -21.34 -26.17 -7.01
C ASN A 647 -20.60 -26.97 -8.10
N CYS A 648 -19.34 -26.64 -8.38
CA CYS A 648 -18.57 -27.31 -9.42
C CYS A 648 -18.24 -28.77 -9.05
N PRO A 649 -18.61 -29.76 -9.88
CA PRO A 649 -18.28 -31.16 -9.61
C PRO A 649 -16.84 -31.48 -10.03
N GLN A 650 -16.07 -32.09 -9.12
CA GLN A 650 -14.73 -32.63 -9.31
C GLN A 650 -13.64 -31.63 -9.78
N SER A 651 -12.40 -31.88 -9.37
CA SER A 651 -11.23 -31.21 -9.94
C SER A 651 -11.00 -31.75 -11.36
N ILE A 652 -10.92 -30.87 -12.35
CA ILE A 652 -10.61 -31.26 -13.74
C ILE A 652 -9.10 -31.19 -13.93
N GLU A 653 -8.47 -32.31 -14.27
CA GLU A 653 -7.08 -32.33 -14.74
C GLU A 653 -7.04 -32.05 -16.25
N PHE A 654 -6.18 -31.13 -16.67
CA PHE A 654 -6.07 -30.71 -18.07
C PHE A 654 -4.78 -31.19 -18.71
N ASP A 655 -4.89 -31.78 -19.91
CA ASP A 655 -3.71 -32.13 -20.70
C ASP A 655 -3.18 -30.91 -21.47
N ASN A 656 -2.38 -30.09 -20.79
CA ASN A 656 -1.72 -28.91 -21.38
C ASN A 656 -0.73 -29.27 -22.51
N SER A 657 -0.37 -30.54 -22.71
CA SER A 657 0.47 -30.94 -23.85
C SER A 657 -0.23 -30.65 -25.18
N LEU A 658 -1.56 -30.71 -25.21
CA LEU A 658 -2.39 -30.42 -26.38
C LEU A 658 -2.32 -28.94 -26.81
N LEU A 659 -1.92 -28.05 -25.90
CA LEU A 659 -1.78 -26.62 -26.18
C LEU A 659 -0.41 -26.26 -26.79
N LYS A 660 0.63 -27.09 -26.58
CA LYS A 660 2.02 -26.80 -27.01
C LYS A 660 2.17 -26.67 -28.53
N LYS A 661 1.25 -27.26 -29.31
CA LYS A 661 1.20 -27.16 -30.77
C LYS A 661 0.86 -25.75 -31.27
N PHE A 662 0.28 -24.89 -30.42
CA PHE A 662 -0.07 -23.53 -30.79
C PHE A 662 1.09 -22.58 -30.48
N PRO A 663 1.69 -21.95 -31.50
CA PRO A 663 2.80 -21.02 -31.28
C PRO A 663 2.40 -19.76 -30.50
N GLY A 664 1.13 -19.34 -30.52
CA GLY A 664 0.62 -18.26 -29.66
C GLY A 664 0.63 -18.61 -28.17
N TYR A 665 0.60 -19.91 -27.84
CA TYR A 665 0.73 -20.40 -26.47
C TYR A 665 2.20 -20.69 -26.12
N SER A 666 2.94 -21.38 -27.01
CA SER A 666 4.29 -21.87 -26.68
C SER A 666 5.43 -20.87 -26.85
N LYS A 667 5.22 -19.73 -27.52
CA LYS A 667 6.25 -18.67 -27.68
C LYS A 667 6.28 -17.65 -26.54
N LEU A 668 5.34 -17.75 -25.60
CA LEU A 668 5.33 -16.95 -24.39
C LEU A 668 6.38 -17.47 -23.41
N ASN A 669 7.10 -16.56 -22.78
CA ASN A 669 7.86 -16.87 -21.56
C ASN A 669 6.87 -17.12 -20.42
N SER A 670 7.34 -17.77 -19.35
CA SER A 670 6.53 -18.05 -18.16
C SER A 670 5.99 -16.79 -17.44
N ASN A 671 6.59 -15.62 -17.70
CA ASN A 671 6.14 -14.31 -17.20
C ASN A 671 5.13 -13.57 -18.10
N GLY A 672 4.53 -14.25 -19.08
CA GLY A 672 3.53 -13.63 -19.98
C GLY A 672 4.12 -12.72 -21.06
N ILE A 673 5.46 -12.61 -21.15
CA ILE A 673 6.18 -11.77 -22.13
C ILE A 673 6.71 -12.64 -23.28
N CYS A 674 6.83 -12.11 -24.51
CA CYS A 674 7.50 -12.79 -25.63
C CYS A 674 8.98 -13.14 -25.33
N SER A 675 9.46 -14.31 -25.79
CA SER A 675 10.89 -14.63 -25.75
C SER A 675 11.70 -13.75 -26.73
N LEU A 676 12.73 -13.07 -26.22
CA LEU A 676 13.65 -12.24 -27.03
C LEU A 676 14.39 -13.04 -28.12
N ILE A 677 14.41 -14.37 -28.02
CA ILE A 677 15.09 -15.28 -28.94
C ILE A 677 14.27 -15.52 -30.22
N ALA A 678 12.94 -15.39 -30.16
CA ALA A 678 12.06 -15.66 -31.31
C ALA A 678 12.01 -14.54 -32.37
N TRP A 679 12.70 -13.41 -32.16
CA TRP A 679 12.68 -12.23 -33.04
C TRP A 679 14.06 -11.90 -33.65
N SER A 680 14.89 -12.91 -33.92
CA SER A 680 16.25 -12.75 -34.48
C SER A 680 16.34 -12.24 -35.92
N THR A 681 15.27 -11.70 -36.51
CA THR A 681 15.33 -11.00 -37.81
C THR A 681 14.79 -9.56 -37.71
N ARG A 682 15.71 -8.66 -37.30
CA ARG A 682 15.77 -7.20 -37.62
C ARG A 682 14.68 -6.25 -37.09
N GLY A 683 13.93 -6.58 -36.03
CA GLY A 683 12.83 -5.72 -35.55
C GLY A 683 13.00 -4.99 -34.20
N CYS A 684 14.04 -5.24 -33.40
CA CYS A 684 14.05 -4.79 -31.99
C CYS A 684 15.42 -4.30 -31.49
N ARG A 685 16.01 -3.31 -32.17
CA ARG A 685 16.95 -2.38 -31.52
C ARG A 685 16.19 -1.08 -31.25
N HIS A 686 15.40 -1.01 -30.18
CA HIS A 686 15.00 0.28 -29.55
C HIS A 686 14.38 0.12 -28.14
N MET A 687 13.97 -1.08 -27.70
CA MET A 687 13.32 -1.24 -26.38
C MET A 687 14.26 -1.26 -25.16
N SER A 688 15.57 -1.54 -25.29
CA SER A 688 16.48 -1.50 -24.13
C SER A 688 17.11 -0.12 -23.87
N MET A 689 16.91 0.87 -24.76
CA MET A 689 17.50 2.22 -24.61
C MET A 689 16.49 3.32 -24.27
N LEU A 690 15.18 3.06 -24.39
CA LEU A 690 14.14 4.06 -24.08
C LEU A 690 13.84 4.18 -22.58
N ASN A 691 14.03 3.12 -21.79
CA ASN A 691 13.82 3.16 -20.33
C ASN A 691 14.88 3.96 -19.54
N GLN A 692 15.99 4.39 -20.16
CA GLN A 692 16.99 5.25 -19.51
C GLN A 692 16.94 6.73 -19.94
N ARG A 693 16.15 7.11 -20.95
CA ARG A 693 16.14 8.50 -21.46
C ARG A 693 14.86 9.29 -21.20
N VAL A 694 13.77 8.66 -20.81
CA VAL A 694 12.53 9.39 -20.45
C VAL A 694 12.59 10.00 -19.03
N PHE A 695 13.49 9.53 -18.16
CA PHE A 695 13.76 10.15 -16.84
C PHE A 695 14.83 11.27 -16.87
N ALA A 696 15.31 11.69 -18.05
CA ALA A 696 16.33 12.74 -18.18
C ALA A 696 15.82 14.04 -18.84
N LYS A 697 14.52 14.16 -19.12
CA LYS A 697 13.88 15.41 -19.54
C LYS A 697 12.45 15.51 -18.99
N GLN A 698 12.35 15.80 -17.71
CA GLN A 698 11.33 16.69 -17.13
C GLN A 698 11.99 17.44 -15.97
#